data_AF-A0A0R1UIJ7-F1
#
_entry.id   AF-A0A0R1UIJ7-F1
#
_cell.length_a   1.000
_cell.length_b   1.000
_cell.length_c   1.000
_cell.angle_alpha   90.00
_cell.angle_beta   90.00
_cell.angle_gamma   90.00
#
_symmetry.space_group_name_H-M   'P 1'
#
loop_
_entity.id
_entity.type
_entity.pdbx_description
1 polymer ?
#
loop_
_entity_poly.entity_id
_entity_poly.type
_entity_poly.pdbx_seq_one_letter_code
_entity_poly.pdbx_strand_id
1 'polypeptide(L)'
;MWVGGASKHGINRYGRENGIMGELFVENQYRNPDGNPYLWDVLLLEKVRAEPNISLYLDTEVLQVEMKDEQTIQSVTGFVQGSETQLTFVSNYFIDCTGDGVVAFNAGADYHLGRESREAFGESLAPKVADQKLLGSSLFFYTKDVGHPVTFVKPFFARDITQTEIVKSRVIKKDDNGCAYWWIEWGGDHDIVHDNEMIRDELQAAVYGIWDYIKNSGNYDADNLTLEWVGSVVGKREYRRFLGDYVLRQQDIEEQTDFVDKVAFGGWSIDIHPASGMYTKEAGTEDSVPDGLYHIPLRSLYSRNIHNLFLAGRDISVSHVAFGSTRVMATCAIGGQAAGLAAAFAWSRGIMARDIYQNHLAEFQRVMLREDSAILGLGLTDSDDLMPQASVTASHSLTTINTYREDSRIYPLTKPVAFMFPVNPEVRAVDLMVDAQQAGNLQVSFYQTGKGQNYIPDKLLKTEHVTVAAQTHGWVTIPFVWRPDQPQNVFVKVTGEDHLNLRVSRQAFQGVLSFINEPVGELKQPKLHHFVRTSPILKWTNQTFNRENFVFRVDQTAAFTPEKVTNGYIRPFSGPNMWVAPVRNQPENVTFEWTKPQTIQEVRMILNDDLNEDLINLHHHRTAFPIMPELLKDFTVDYLTDQGWQTLANIQANRKRHVIIRLPEAIRTQRIRIRTLATNGSEQFSIVEVRAYSTIQTLRKGVDTHEGD
;
A
#
# COMPACT_ATOMS: atom_id res chain seq x y z
N MET A 1 -8.35 1.32 15.14
CA MET A 1 -8.78 1.29 13.72
C MET A 1 -7.70 0.59 12.90
N TRP A 2 -8.10 -0.25 11.94
CA TRP A 2 -7.20 -0.92 11.00
C TRP A 2 -6.75 0.06 9.91
N VAL A 3 -5.45 0.26 9.75
CA VAL A 3 -4.89 1.08 8.67
C VAL A 3 -4.86 0.25 7.38
N GLY A 4 -5.93 0.33 6.59
CA GLY A 4 -6.00 -0.28 5.25
C GLY A 4 -5.45 0.63 4.16
N GLY A 5 -5.40 0.14 2.92
CA GLY A 5 -4.97 0.91 1.75
C GLY A 5 -4.87 0.08 0.47
N ALA A 6 -3.83 0.33 -0.31
CA ALA A 6 -3.64 -0.24 -1.64
C ALA A 6 -3.51 -1.76 -1.66
N SER A 7 -3.09 -2.43 -0.58
CA SER A 7 -3.07 -3.90 -0.53
C SER A 7 -4.47 -4.53 -0.58
N LYS A 8 -5.52 -3.79 -0.16
CA LYS A 8 -6.86 -4.32 0.09
C LYS A 8 -6.82 -5.65 0.84
N HIS A 9 -6.19 -5.66 2.01
CA HIS A 9 -5.99 -6.86 2.84
C HIS A 9 -5.31 -8.01 2.09
N GLY A 10 -4.26 -7.68 1.33
CA GLY A 10 -3.55 -8.64 0.51
C GLY A 10 -4.40 -9.23 -0.61
N ILE A 11 -5.38 -8.51 -1.17
CA ILE A 11 -6.05 -8.86 -2.43
C ILE A 11 -5.20 -8.37 -3.61
N ASN A 12 -4.70 -7.13 -3.54
CA ASN A 12 -3.75 -6.60 -4.51
C ASN A 12 -2.35 -7.16 -4.26
N ARG A 13 -1.66 -7.52 -5.35
CA ARG A 13 -0.29 -8.05 -5.29
C ARG A 13 0.71 -6.92 -5.37
N TYR A 14 1.76 -7.05 -4.57
CA TYR A 14 2.76 -6.00 -4.39
C TYR A 14 2.13 -4.63 -4.12
N GLY A 15 0.97 -4.61 -3.43
CA GLY A 15 0.15 -3.42 -3.23
C GLY A 15 0.52 -2.61 -1.99
N ARG A 16 1.36 -3.14 -1.10
CA ARG A 16 1.72 -2.46 0.15
C ARG A 16 2.40 -1.11 -0.13
N GLU A 17 2.04 -0.14 0.69
CA GLU A 17 2.64 1.18 0.71
C GLU A 17 4.13 1.12 1.07
N ASN A 18 4.96 1.89 0.36
CA ASN A 18 6.37 2.10 0.70
C ASN A 18 6.58 3.52 1.28
N GLY A 19 7.83 3.98 1.37
CA GLY A 19 8.14 5.29 1.95
C GLY A 19 7.83 5.32 3.44
N ILE A 20 7.33 6.45 3.94
CA ILE A 20 7.10 6.66 5.39
C ILE A 20 6.12 5.61 5.94
N MET A 21 5.03 5.33 5.23
CA MET A 21 4.05 4.34 5.70
C MET A 21 4.63 2.92 5.71
N GLY A 22 5.45 2.57 4.71
CA GLY A 22 6.17 1.29 4.68
C GLY A 22 7.13 1.12 5.85
N GLU A 23 7.89 2.17 6.20
CA GLU A 23 8.73 2.17 7.40
C GLU A 23 7.94 1.96 8.68
N LEU A 24 6.77 2.61 8.80
CA LEU A 24 5.90 2.45 9.96
C LEU A 24 5.37 1.02 10.08
N PHE A 25 4.96 0.40 8.98
CA PHE A 25 4.48 -0.98 8.99
C PHE A 25 5.57 -1.97 9.41
N VAL A 26 6.78 -1.85 8.84
CA VAL A 26 7.89 -2.76 9.19
C VAL A 26 8.36 -2.56 10.63
N GLU A 27 8.39 -1.32 11.13
CA GLU A 27 8.75 -1.06 12.53
C GLU A 27 7.65 -1.55 13.50
N ASN A 28 6.37 -1.39 13.14
CA ASN A 28 5.25 -1.90 13.93
C ASN A 28 5.26 -3.42 14.00
N GLN A 29 5.54 -4.11 12.89
CA GLN A 29 5.71 -5.56 12.86
C GLN A 29 6.73 -6.06 13.89
N TYR A 30 7.83 -5.32 14.06
CA TYR A 30 8.88 -5.67 15.01
C TYR A 30 8.53 -5.34 16.46
N ARG A 31 7.96 -4.16 16.73
CA ARG A 31 7.74 -3.64 18.09
C ARG A 31 6.37 -3.93 18.68
N ASN A 32 5.39 -4.24 17.84
CA ASN A 32 4.00 -4.43 18.22
C ASN A 32 3.44 -5.75 17.63
N PRO A 33 4.08 -6.91 17.84
CA PRO A 33 3.72 -8.16 17.17
C PRO A 33 2.30 -8.67 17.49
N ASP A 34 1.68 -8.17 18.56
CA ASP A 34 0.31 -8.53 18.97
C ASP A 34 -0.75 -7.54 18.49
N GLY A 35 -0.36 -6.44 17.83
CA GLY A 35 -1.31 -5.50 17.20
C GLY A 35 -2.04 -4.60 18.19
N ASN A 36 -1.34 -4.20 19.25
CA ASN A 36 -1.89 -3.33 20.28
C ASN A 36 -2.04 -1.88 19.75
N PRO A 37 -3.23 -1.26 19.84
CA PRO A 37 -3.44 0.09 19.33
C PRO A 37 -2.61 1.16 20.05
N TYR A 38 -2.35 1.03 21.35
CA TYR A 38 -1.54 1.99 22.10
C TYR A 38 -0.06 1.95 21.69
N LEU A 39 0.46 0.77 21.34
CA LEU A 39 1.83 0.65 20.86
C LEU A 39 2.00 1.26 19.45
N TRP A 40 0.96 1.16 18.62
CA TRP A 40 0.92 1.87 17.34
C TRP A 40 0.94 3.39 17.53
N ASP A 41 0.14 3.93 18.45
CA ASP A 41 0.10 5.37 18.74
C ASP A 41 1.46 5.89 19.26
N VAL A 42 2.09 5.16 20.16
CA VAL A 42 3.44 5.49 20.67
C VAL A 42 4.47 5.47 19.55
N LEU A 43 4.40 4.49 18.64
CA LEU A 43 5.30 4.39 17.49
C LEU A 43 5.16 5.60 16.56
N LEU A 44 3.93 6.04 16.26
CA LEU A 44 3.70 7.24 15.47
C LEU A 44 4.28 8.49 16.16
N LEU A 45 4.03 8.65 17.47
CA LEU A 45 4.53 9.78 18.24
C LEU A 45 6.06 9.81 18.29
N GLU A 46 6.70 8.67 18.50
CA GLU A 46 8.17 8.57 18.49
C GLU A 46 8.76 8.93 17.14
N LYS A 47 8.14 8.46 16.04
CA LYS A 47 8.61 8.78 14.69
C LYS A 47 8.56 10.28 14.41
N VAL A 48 7.46 10.94 14.78
CA VAL A 48 7.35 12.40 14.64
C VAL A 48 8.37 13.13 15.52
N ARG A 49 8.54 12.72 16.79
CA ARG A 49 9.48 13.34 17.73
C ARG A 49 10.95 13.10 17.40
N ALA A 50 11.26 12.04 16.67
CA ALA A 50 12.62 11.73 16.22
C ALA A 50 13.09 12.67 15.10
N GLU A 51 12.17 13.36 14.41
CA GLU A 51 12.50 14.26 13.31
C GLU A 51 12.82 15.67 13.83
N PRO A 52 14.09 16.13 13.75
CA PRO A 52 14.53 17.37 14.39
C PRO A 52 13.93 18.64 13.77
N ASN A 53 13.39 18.54 12.55
CA ASN A 53 12.77 19.66 11.84
C ASN A 53 11.25 19.72 12.05
N ILE A 54 10.66 18.84 12.85
CA ILE A 54 9.23 18.86 13.16
C ILE A 54 9.02 19.44 14.56
N SER A 55 8.24 20.50 14.65
CA SER A 55 7.66 20.98 15.90
C SER A 55 6.22 20.47 16.00
N LEU A 56 5.94 19.63 17.00
CA LEU A 56 4.64 18.98 17.18
C LEU A 56 3.82 19.71 18.25
N TYR A 57 2.64 20.19 17.87
CA TYR A 57 1.67 20.84 18.75
C TYR A 57 0.42 19.96 18.85
N LEU A 58 0.34 19.17 19.93
CA LEU A 58 -0.84 18.35 20.22
C LEU A 58 -1.93 19.21 20.89
N ASP A 59 -3.16 18.69 20.94
CA ASP A 59 -4.30 19.33 21.59
C ASP A 59 -4.56 20.78 21.13
N THR A 60 -4.20 21.08 19.88
CA THR A 60 -4.29 22.43 19.28
C THR A 60 -5.40 22.44 18.23
N GLU A 61 -6.54 23.05 18.56
CA GLU A 61 -7.68 23.17 17.66
C GLU A 61 -7.53 24.42 16.79
N VAL A 62 -7.65 24.29 15.46
CA VAL A 62 -7.56 25.43 14.54
C VAL A 62 -8.84 26.26 14.58
N LEU A 63 -8.73 27.56 14.86
CA LEU A 63 -9.87 28.46 15.00
C LEU A 63 -9.99 29.49 13.87
N GLN A 64 -8.85 29.98 13.38
CA GLN A 64 -8.83 31.10 12.44
C GLN A 64 -7.73 30.91 11.40
N VAL A 65 -8.04 31.31 10.17
CA VAL A 65 -7.09 31.47 9.07
C VAL A 65 -7.07 32.93 8.68
N GLU A 66 -5.89 33.54 8.66
CA GLU A 66 -5.68 34.91 8.21
C GLU A 66 -5.11 34.89 6.80
N MET A 67 -5.79 35.59 5.89
CA MET A 67 -5.39 35.70 4.50
C MET A 67 -4.51 36.93 4.30
N LYS A 68 -3.39 36.78 3.60
CA LYS A 68 -2.55 37.90 3.17
C LYS A 68 -3.23 38.71 2.07
N ASP A 69 -3.86 37.97 1.15
CA ASP A 69 -4.65 38.43 0.00
C ASP A 69 -5.67 37.34 -0.35
N GLU A 70 -6.49 37.55 -1.38
CA GLU A 70 -7.59 36.63 -1.75
C GLU A 70 -7.13 35.19 -2.08
N GLN A 71 -5.84 34.96 -2.35
CA GLN A 71 -5.33 33.68 -2.85
C GLN A 71 -4.20 33.09 -1.99
N THR A 72 -3.81 33.77 -0.91
CA THR A 72 -2.61 33.42 -0.13
C THR A 72 -2.89 33.46 1.36
N ILE A 73 -2.72 32.33 2.04
CA ILE A 73 -2.78 32.25 3.50
C ILE A 73 -1.54 32.91 4.10
N GLN A 74 -1.72 33.77 5.11
CA GLN A 74 -0.65 34.36 5.91
C GLN A 74 -0.37 33.55 7.17
N SER A 75 -1.41 33.23 7.92
CA SER A 75 -1.28 32.59 9.22
C SER A 75 -2.46 31.67 9.56
N VAL A 76 -2.21 30.68 10.40
CA VAL A 76 -3.23 29.83 11.01
C VAL A 76 -3.11 29.96 12.52
N THR A 77 -4.22 30.23 13.18
CA THR A 77 -4.28 30.39 14.64
C THR A 77 -5.08 29.25 15.24
N GLY A 78 -4.49 28.59 16.24
CA GLY A 78 -5.14 27.54 17.01
C GLY A 78 -5.16 27.84 18.51
N PHE A 79 -5.99 27.08 19.23
CA PHE A 79 -6.15 27.19 20.67
C PHE A 79 -5.90 25.85 21.35
N VAL A 80 -5.08 25.90 22.40
CA VAL A 80 -4.75 24.74 23.23
C VAL A 80 -5.59 24.80 24.49
N GLN A 81 -6.67 24.02 24.55
CA GLN A 81 -7.63 24.11 25.66
C GLN A 81 -6.98 23.84 27.02
N GLY A 82 -6.13 22.82 27.13
CA GLY A 82 -5.52 22.42 28.39
C GLY A 82 -4.55 23.46 28.99
N SER A 83 -4.01 24.36 28.16
CA SER A 83 -3.11 25.44 28.61
C SER A 83 -3.68 26.84 28.38
N GLU A 84 -4.94 26.94 27.95
CA GLU A 84 -5.63 28.19 27.62
C GLU A 84 -4.79 29.12 26.72
N THR A 85 -4.01 28.53 25.82
CA THR A 85 -3.01 29.26 25.03
C THR A 85 -3.46 29.36 23.58
N GLN A 86 -3.42 30.57 23.03
CA GLN A 86 -3.57 30.80 21.60
C GLN A 86 -2.20 30.81 20.92
N LEU A 87 -2.07 30.06 19.83
CA LEU A 87 -0.84 29.94 19.04
C LEU A 87 -1.12 30.38 17.60
N THR A 88 -0.28 31.24 17.04
CA THR A 88 -0.37 31.67 15.64
C THR A 88 0.86 31.19 14.88
N PHE A 89 0.62 30.45 13.81
CA PHE A 89 1.64 29.89 12.93
C PHE A 89 1.68 30.68 11.63
N VAL A 90 2.82 31.30 11.32
CA VAL A 90 3.05 32.03 10.08
C VAL A 90 3.96 31.19 9.19
N SER A 91 3.55 30.97 7.94
CA SER A 91 4.29 30.16 6.99
C SER A 91 4.04 30.64 5.56
N ASN A 92 4.98 30.35 4.67
CA ASN A 92 4.77 30.56 3.23
C ASN A 92 3.90 29.48 2.61
N TYR A 93 3.79 28.30 3.24
CA TYR A 93 3.05 27.15 2.73
C TYR A 93 2.27 26.49 3.86
N PHE A 94 1.07 26.01 3.53
CA PHE A 94 0.19 25.28 4.44
C PHE A 94 -0.25 23.98 3.77
N ILE A 95 -0.44 22.95 4.58
CA ILE A 95 -1.04 21.68 4.15
C ILE A 95 -2.25 21.46 5.05
N ASP A 96 -3.45 21.38 4.48
CA ASP A 96 -4.62 20.95 5.23
C ASP A 96 -4.64 19.41 5.27
N CYS A 97 -4.62 18.88 6.49
CA CYS A 97 -4.74 17.47 6.81
C CYS A 97 -5.81 17.24 7.91
N THR A 98 -6.68 18.21 8.16
CA THR A 98 -7.66 18.18 9.26
C THR A 98 -8.79 17.18 9.01
N GLY A 99 -8.91 16.67 7.79
CA GLY A 99 -9.88 15.65 7.40
C GLY A 99 -11.28 16.18 7.13
N ASP A 100 -11.67 17.28 7.78
CA ASP A 100 -12.87 18.08 7.45
C ASP A 100 -12.53 19.33 6.61
N GLY A 101 -11.24 19.55 6.37
CA GLY A 101 -10.65 20.68 5.65
C GLY A 101 -10.92 22.04 6.27
N VAL A 102 -10.68 22.17 7.59
CA VAL A 102 -10.93 23.40 8.35
C VAL A 102 -10.07 24.55 7.85
N VAL A 103 -8.79 24.32 7.55
CA VAL A 103 -7.88 25.36 7.08
C VAL A 103 -8.28 25.81 5.67
N ALA A 104 -8.52 24.84 4.79
CA ALA A 104 -8.90 25.08 3.41
C ALA A 104 -10.25 25.81 3.31
N PHE A 105 -11.25 25.39 4.10
CA PHE A 105 -12.54 26.06 4.15
C PHE A 105 -12.42 27.50 4.64
N ASN A 106 -11.72 27.74 5.75
CA ASN A 106 -11.54 29.08 6.31
C ASN A 106 -10.66 29.98 5.44
N ALA A 107 -9.81 29.40 4.59
CA ALA A 107 -9.04 30.13 3.57
C ALA A 107 -9.87 30.53 2.34
N GLY A 108 -11.12 30.05 2.21
CA GLY A 108 -11.95 30.29 1.03
C GLY A 108 -11.61 29.38 -0.16
N ALA A 109 -11.00 28.22 0.08
CA ALA A 109 -10.74 27.25 -0.98
C ALA A 109 -12.06 26.68 -1.54
N ASP A 110 -12.12 26.50 -2.86
CA ASP A 110 -13.29 25.90 -3.52
C ASP A 110 -13.47 24.44 -3.09
N TYR A 111 -14.70 24.01 -2.84
CA TYR A 111 -15.00 22.63 -2.41
C TYR A 111 -16.37 22.14 -2.89
N HIS A 112 -16.54 20.83 -2.90
CA HIS A 112 -17.81 20.14 -2.99
C HIS A 112 -18.22 19.55 -1.63
N LEU A 113 -19.52 19.46 -1.42
CA LEU A 113 -20.15 18.79 -0.29
C LEU A 113 -21.32 17.96 -0.81
N GLY A 114 -21.50 16.76 -0.25
CA GLY A 114 -22.54 15.83 -0.65
C GLY A 114 -22.14 14.96 -1.85
N ARG A 115 -23.10 14.58 -2.69
CA ARG A 115 -22.87 13.73 -3.87
C ARG A 115 -23.15 14.50 -5.14
N GLU A 116 -22.20 14.51 -6.05
CA GLU A 116 -22.39 15.09 -7.37
C GLU A 116 -23.38 14.27 -8.21
N SER A 117 -24.02 14.91 -9.18
CA SER A 117 -24.89 14.20 -10.12
C SER A 117 -24.07 13.34 -11.08
N ARG A 118 -24.68 12.26 -11.59
CA ARG A 118 -24.12 11.41 -12.64
C ARG A 118 -23.62 12.18 -13.85
N GLU A 119 -24.30 13.24 -14.25
CA GLU A 119 -23.91 14.05 -15.42
C GLU A 119 -22.67 14.92 -15.15
N ALA A 120 -22.39 15.27 -13.88
CA ALA A 120 -21.28 16.15 -13.53
C ALA A 120 -19.91 15.56 -13.92
N PHE A 121 -19.73 14.25 -13.71
CA PHE A 121 -18.48 13.53 -13.99
C PHE A 121 -18.66 12.26 -14.83
N GLY A 122 -19.88 11.93 -15.25
CA GLY A 122 -20.18 10.72 -16.01
C GLY A 122 -20.12 9.42 -15.20
N GLU A 123 -20.24 9.51 -13.88
CA GLU A 123 -19.99 8.40 -12.94
C GLU A 123 -21.24 7.53 -12.75
N SER A 124 -21.14 6.24 -13.07
CA SER A 124 -22.30 5.34 -13.05
C SER A 124 -22.86 5.11 -11.64
N LEU A 125 -22.01 5.18 -10.62
CA LEU A 125 -22.38 5.04 -9.20
C LEU A 125 -22.93 6.34 -8.58
N ALA A 126 -22.78 7.49 -9.26
CA ALA A 126 -23.32 8.74 -8.76
C ALA A 126 -24.86 8.77 -8.89
N PRO A 127 -25.56 9.49 -7.99
CA PRO A 127 -27.00 9.68 -8.07
C PRO A 127 -27.38 10.46 -9.34
N LYS A 128 -28.62 10.30 -9.82
CA LYS A 128 -29.09 11.03 -11.01
C LYS A 128 -29.09 12.54 -10.83
N VAL A 129 -29.42 13.00 -9.62
CA VAL A 129 -29.47 14.40 -9.22
C VAL A 129 -28.53 14.55 -8.03
N ALA A 130 -27.75 15.64 -8.01
CA ALA A 130 -26.88 15.94 -6.89
C ALA A 130 -27.68 16.11 -5.60
N ASP A 131 -27.14 15.67 -4.48
CA ASP A 131 -27.74 15.84 -3.16
C ASP A 131 -26.68 16.08 -2.09
N GLN A 132 -27.11 16.32 -0.84
CA GLN A 132 -26.22 16.63 0.29
C GLN A 132 -25.90 15.41 1.15
N LYS A 133 -26.09 14.19 0.63
CA LYS A 133 -25.81 12.98 1.40
C LYS A 133 -24.31 12.71 1.45
N LEU A 134 -23.86 12.10 2.54
CA LEU A 134 -22.47 11.76 2.81
C LEU A 134 -22.37 10.28 3.18
N LEU A 135 -21.14 9.77 3.26
CA LEU A 135 -20.85 8.59 4.07
C LEU A 135 -21.04 8.94 5.56
N GLY A 136 -21.64 8.02 6.32
CA GLY A 136 -21.90 8.22 7.73
C GLY A 136 -20.63 8.16 8.58
N SER A 137 -20.76 8.48 9.87
CA SER A 137 -19.69 8.30 10.84
C SER A 137 -19.74 6.93 11.49
N SER A 138 -18.60 6.41 11.94
CA SER A 138 -18.51 5.10 12.60
C SER A 138 -18.14 5.21 14.08
N LEU A 139 -18.61 4.24 14.87
CA LEU A 139 -18.20 4.06 16.26
C LEU A 139 -17.95 2.57 16.51
N PHE A 140 -16.85 2.24 17.17
CA PHE A 140 -16.47 0.85 17.42
C PHE A 140 -16.46 0.50 18.89
N PHE A 141 -16.51 -0.80 19.16
CA PHE A 141 -16.36 -1.37 20.49
C PHE A 141 -15.50 -2.63 20.46
N TYR A 142 -14.94 -2.97 21.61
CA TYR A 142 -14.18 -4.20 21.84
C TYR A 142 -14.76 -4.95 23.03
N THR A 143 -14.73 -6.27 22.94
CA THR A 143 -15.15 -7.22 23.97
C THR A 143 -13.96 -8.06 24.40
N LYS A 144 -14.06 -8.63 25.61
CA LYS A 144 -13.03 -9.47 26.19
C LYS A 144 -13.63 -10.61 26.98
N ASP A 145 -13.09 -11.80 26.80
CA ASP A 145 -13.35 -12.92 27.71
C ASP A 145 -12.52 -12.75 28.99
N VAL A 146 -13.20 -12.71 30.14
CA VAL A 146 -12.58 -12.56 31.46
C VAL A 146 -12.55 -13.88 32.26
N GLY A 147 -12.98 -14.99 31.66
CA GLY A 147 -12.92 -16.33 32.23
C GLY A 147 -13.91 -16.61 33.37
N HIS A 148 -14.83 -15.69 33.64
CA HIS A 148 -15.89 -15.84 34.64
C HIS A 148 -17.18 -15.13 34.20
N PRO A 149 -18.36 -15.57 34.68
CA PRO A 149 -19.62 -14.94 34.27
C PRO A 149 -19.68 -13.46 34.64
N VAL A 150 -20.04 -12.62 33.68
CA VAL A 150 -20.25 -11.18 33.85
C VAL A 150 -21.71 -10.86 33.56
N THR A 151 -22.39 -10.14 34.45
CA THR A 151 -23.73 -9.63 34.18
C THR A 151 -23.64 -8.27 33.50
N PHE A 152 -24.44 -8.07 32.44
CA PHE A 152 -24.57 -6.76 31.79
C PHE A 152 -25.99 -6.23 31.93
N VAL A 153 -26.12 -5.06 32.55
CA VAL A 153 -27.38 -4.30 32.60
C VAL A 153 -27.31 -3.21 31.54
N LYS A 154 -28.19 -3.29 30.54
CA LYS A 154 -28.18 -2.30 29.45
C LYS A 154 -28.50 -0.89 29.95
N PRO A 155 -27.80 0.14 29.46
CA PRO A 155 -28.16 1.53 29.71
C PRO A 155 -29.57 1.86 29.18
N PHE A 156 -30.27 2.81 29.81
CA PHE A 156 -31.64 3.19 29.43
C PHE A 156 -31.74 3.74 27.99
N PHE A 157 -30.64 4.31 27.47
CA PHE A 157 -30.58 4.89 26.13
C PHE A 157 -30.20 3.86 25.05
N ALA A 158 -29.83 2.63 25.43
CA ALA A 158 -29.46 1.60 24.46
C ALA A 158 -30.65 1.28 23.53
N ARG A 159 -30.40 1.24 22.22
CA ARG A 159 -31.41 0.87 21.23
C ARG A 159 -31.78 -0.61 21.38
N ASP A 160 -33.07 -0.90 21.37
CA ASP A 160 -33.53 -2.28 21.15
C ASP A 160 -33.35 -2.63 19.67
N ILE A 161 -32.18 -3.18 19.33
CA ILE A 161 -31.84 -3.47 17.95
C ILE A 161 -32.70 -4.57 17.32
N THR A 162 -33.44 -5.35 18.12
CA THR A 162 -34.36 -6.38 17.60
C THR A 162 -35.54 -5.78 16.85
N GLN A 163 -35.84 -4.51 17.10
CA GLN A 163 -36.87 -3.73 16.41
C GLN A 163 -36.33 -2.97 15.19
N THR A 164 -35.05 -3.17 14.84
CA THR A 164 -34.37 -2.46 13.75
C THR A 164 -34.00 -3.42 12.62
N GLU A 165 -33.49 -2.88 11.51
CA GLU A 165 -32.97 -3.69 10.41
C GLU A 165 -31.58 -4.28 10.70
N ILE A 166 -30.90 -3.86 11.78
CA ILE A 166 -29.53 -4.31 12.11
C ILE A 166 -29.48 -5.84 12.23
N VAL A 167 -30.36 -6.45 13.02
CA VAL A 167 -30.36 -7.92 13.23
C VAL A 167 -30.75 -8.71 11.97
N LYS A 168 -31.41 -8.06 11.00
CA LYS A 168 -31.88 -8.71 9.75
C LYS A 168 -30.86 -8.60 8.63
N SER A 169 -30.21 -7.44 8.54
CA SER A 169 -29.44 -6.98 7.37
C SER A 169 -27.94 -6.86 7.65
N ARG A 170 -27.50 -7.01 8.90
CA ARG A 170 -26.08 -7.00 9.29
C ARG A 170 -25.67 -8.33 9.90
N VAL A 171 -24.35 -8.50 10.04
CA VAL A 171 -23.73 -9.72 10.57
C VAL A 171 -23.18 -9.42 11.96
N ILE A 172 -23.77 -10.03 12.99
CA ILE A 172 -23.34 -9.89 14.38
C ILE A 172 -22.74 -11.22 14.86
N LYS A 173 -21.46 -11.19 15.28
CA LYS A 173 -20.76 -12.36 15.81
C LYS A 173 -20.08 -12.01 17.13
N LYS A 174 -20.21 -12.86 18.14
CA LYS A 174 -19.60 -12.63 19.46
C LYS A 174 -18.07 -12.46 19.43
N ASP A 175 -17.40 -13.06 18.44
CA ASP A 175 -15.94 -13.06 18.32
C ASP A 175 -15.41 -11.88 17.49
N ASP A 176 -16.29 -11.14 16.82
CA ASP A 176 -15.92 -9.95 16.04
C ASP A 176 -15.64 -8.77 16.99
N ASN A 177 -14.67 -7.93 16.63
CA ASN A 177 -14.22 -6.79 17.43
C ASN A 177 -13.83 -5.60 16.55
N GLY A 178 -14.02 -4.38 17.05
CA GLY A 178 -13.53 -3.17 16.40
C GLY A 178 -13.98 -3.04 14.95
N CYS A 179 -13.00 -2.95 14.04
CA CYS A 179 -13.23 -2.77 12.60
C CYS A 179 -13.90 -3.97 11.90
N ALA A 180 -14.03 -5.14 12.54
CA ALA A 180 -14.90 -6.20 12.02
C ALA A 180 -16.35 -5.72 11.87
N TYR A 181 -16.74 -4.74 12.70
CA TYR A 181 -18.02 -4.04 12.65
C TYR A 181 -17.96 -2.74 11.82
N TRP A 182 -17.20 -2.71 10.73
CA TRP A 182 -17.05 -1.52 9.85
C TRP A 182 -18.38 -0.93 9.34
N TRP A 183 -19.45 -1.74 9.35
CA TRP A 183 -20.81 -1.37 8.96
C TRP A 183 -21.60 -0.65 10.06
N ILE A 184 -21.08 -0.54 11.29
CA ILE A 184 -21.62 0.34 12.33
C ILE A 184 -21.30 1.76 11.91
N GLU A 185 -22.24 2.31 11.17
CA GLU A 185 -22.14 3.61 10.54
C GLU A 185 -23.54 4.23 10.47
N TRP A 186 -23.61 5.55 10.69
CA TRP A 186 -24.85 6.31 10.59
C TRP A 186 -24.56 7.81 10.44
N GLY A 187 -25.55 8.59 10.01
CA GLY A 187 -25.48 10.05 9.94
C GLY A 187 -25.25 10.61 8.54
N GLY A 188 -25.14 9.77 7.50
CA GLY A 188 -24.90 10.25 6.13
C GLY A 188 -26.05 11.05 5.51
N ASP A 189 -27.25 11.01 6.09
CA ASP A 189 -28.38 11.88 5.71
C ASP A 189 -28.39 13.22 6.47
N HIS A 190 -27.39 13.46 7.34
CA HIS A 190 -27.24 14.64 8.19
C HIS A 190 -25.95 15.40 7.85
N ASP A 191 -25.79 16.61 8.39
CA ASP A 191 -24.50 17.29 8.33
C ASP A 191 -23.58 16.68 9.40
N ILE A 192 -22.66 15.81 8.99
CA ILE A 192 -21.90 15.02 9.96
C ILE A 192 -20.95 15.82 10.86
N VAL A 193 -20.67 17.08 10.51
CA VAL A 193 -19.87 17.99 11.36
C VAL A 193 -20.78 18.77 12.29
N HIS A 194 -21.87 19.36 11.79
CA HIS A 194 -22.77 20.14 12.65
C HIS A 194 -23.59 19.25 13.60
N ASP A 195 -24.03 18.09 13.14
CA ASP A 195 -24.85 17.14 13.91
C ASP A 195 -24.00 16.05 14.60
N ASN A 196 -22.69 16.27 14.74
CA ASN A 196 -21.72 15.27 15.22
C ASN A 196 -22.15 14.64 16.57
N GLU A 197 -22.62 15.43 17.52
CA GLU A 197 -23.00 14.97 18.86
C GLU A 197 -24.22 14.03 18.82
N MET A 198 -25.24 14.39 18.02
CA MET A 198 -26.42 13.53 17.81
C MET A 198 -26.02 12.21 17.13
N ILE A 199 -25.14 12.27 16.13
CA ILE A 199 -24.65 11.08 15.42
C ILE A 199 -23.87 10.17 16.38
N ARG A 200 -23.01 10.74 17.25
CA ARG A 200 -22.31 9.99 18.29
C ARG A 200 -23.30 9.29 19.22
N ASP A 201 -24.30 10.02 19.72
CA ASP A 201 -25.23 9.48 20.70
C ASP A 201 -26.08 8.34 20.11
N GLU A 202 -26.52 8.46 18.85
CA GLU A 202 -27.25 7.38 18.17
C GLU A 202 -26.37 6.16 17.91
N LEU A 203 -25.13 6.36 17.45
CA LEU A 203 -24.17 5.26 17.26
C LEU A 203 -23.85 4.57 18.58
N GLN A 204 -23.67 5.33 19.66
CA GLN A 204 -23.42 4.79 20.99
C GLN A 204 -24.63 3.99 21.49
N ALA A 205 -25.84 4.51 21.31
CA ALA A 205 -27.08 3.80 21.64
C ALA A 205 -27.20 2.47 20.87
N ALA A 206 -26.84 2.46 19.59
CA ALA A 206 -26.81 1.25 18.78
C ALA A 206 -25.72 0.26 19.21
N VAL A 207 -24.51 0.72 19.53
CA VAL A 207 -23.41 -0.12 20.03
C VAL A 207 -23.80 -0.82 21.33
N TYR A 208 -24.36 -0.09 22.31
CA TYR A 208 -24.85 -0.72 23.54
C TYR A 208 -26.03 -1.65 23.28
N GLY A 209 -26.86 -1.37 22.27
CA GLY A 209 -27.92 -2.27 21.82
C GLY A 209 -27.39 -3.56 21.18
N ILE A 210 -26.34 -3.48 20.37
CA ILE A 210 -25.64 -4.64 19.79
C ILE A 210 -25.00 -5.47 20.89
N TRP A 211 -24.34 -4.83 21.86
CA TRP A 211 -23.76 -5.53 23.00
C TRP A 211 -24.83 -6.18 23.89
N ASP A 212 -25.94 -5.50 24.17
CA ASP A 212 -27.09 -6.09 24.87
C ASP A 212 -27.61 -7.33 24.14
N TYR A 213 -27.75 -7.26 22.81
CA TYR A 213 -28.17 -8.39 22.02
C TYR A 213 -27.18 -9.55 22.08
N ILE A 214 -25.87 -9.30 21.97
CA ILE A 214 -24.84 -10.35 22.10
C ILE A 214 -24.91 -10.98 23.50
N LYS A 215 -25.02 -10.15 24.53
CA LYS A 215 -24.83 -10.57 25.92
C LYS A 215 -26.08 -11.18 26.57
N ASN A 216 -27.27 -10.66 26.25
CA ASN A 216 -28.50 -10.95 26.99
C ASN A 216 -29.59 -11.66 26.16
N SER A 217 -29.43 -11.79 24.83
CA SER A 217 -30.48 -12.43 24.00
C SER A 217 -30.58 -13.95 24.15
N GLY A 218 -29.55 -14.60 24.71
CA GLY A 218 -29.43 -16.07 24.73
C GLY A 218 -29.00 -16.69 23.40
N ASN A 219 -28.71 -15.88 22.37
CA ASN A 219 -28.28 -16.38 21.04
C ASN A 219 -26.77 -16.64 20.93
N TYR A 220 -25.99 -16.25 21.93
CA TYR A 220 -24.53 -16.34 21.92
C TYR A 220 -24.03 -16.88 23.25
N ASP A 221 -22.96 -17.69 23.19
CA ASP A 221 -22.17 -18.06 24.36
C ASP A 221 -21.29 -16.88 24.79
N ALA A 222 -21.89 -15.94 25.51
CA ALA A 222 -21.29 -14.67 25.88
C ALA A 222 -21.21 -14.48 27.40
N ASP A 223 -21.46 -15.51 28.22
CA ASP A 223 -21.54 -15.41 29.68
C ASP A 223 -20.26 -14.84 30.30
N ASN A 224 -19.09 -15.22 29.78
CA ASN A 224 -17.79 -14.75 30.26
C ASN A 224 -17.26 -13.50 29.53
N LEU A 225 -17.98 -13.02 28.52
CA LEU A 225 -17.58 -11.82 27.78
C LEU A 225 -17.99 -10.56 28.56
N THR A 226 -17.10 -9.57 28.58
CA THR A 226 -17.38 -8.20 29.02
C THR A 226 -17.14 -7.21 27.89
N LEU A 227 -17.76 -6.04 27.99
CA LEU A 227 -17.45 -4.89 27.14
C LEU A 227 -16.14 -4.26 27.65
N GLU A 228 -15.10 -4.28 26.85
CA GLU A 228 -13.77 -3.76 27.22
C GLU A 228 -13.65 -2.27 26.89
N TRP A 229 -14.17 -1.85 25.74
CA TRP A 229 -14.05 -0.47 25.27
C TRP A 229 -15.17 -0.10 24.30
N VAL A 230 -15.58 1.17 24.33
CA VAL A 230 -16.43 1.81 23.33
C VAL A 230 -15.76 3.12 22.95
N GLY A 231 -15.76 3.46 21.67
CA GLY A 231 -15.25 4.74 21.19
C GLY A 231 -15.96 5.92 21.84
N SER A 232 -15.21 6.94 22.22
CA SER A 232 -15.76 8.21 22.75
C SER A 232 -15.99 9.26 21.67
N VAL A 233 -15.33 9.12 20.52
CA VAL A 233 -15.42 10.02 19.37
C VAL A 233 -15.75 9.19 18.13
N VAL A 234 -16.65 9.69 17.31
CA VAL A 234 -17.00 9.05 16.04
C VAL A 234 -15.94 9.32 14.97
N GLY A 235 -15.68 8.31 14.15
CA GLY A 235 -14.85 8.45 12.96
C GLY A 235 -15.68 8.99 11.80
N LYS A 236 -15.53 10.28 11.48
CA LYS A 236 -16.11 10.90 10.28
C LYS A 236 -15.45 10.32 9.02
N ARG A 237 -16.27 9.83 8.08
CA ARG A 237 -15.76 9.19 6.86
C ARG A 237 -15.61 10.15 5.69
N GLU A 238 -16.46 11.17 5.57
CA GLU A 238 -16.53 12.09 4.44
C GLU A 238 -17.00 13.47 4.88
N TYR A 239 -16.39 14.54 4.39
CA TYR A 239 -17.01 15.86 4.49
C TYR A 239 -16.68 16.71 3.28
N ARG A 240 -16.01 17.85 3.44
CA ARG A 240 -15.59 18.71 2.33
C ARG A 240 -14.52 18.03 1.48
N ARG A 241 -14.73 18.02 0.17
CA ARG A 241 -13.73 17.63 -0.83
C ARG A 241 -13.32 18.87 -1.60
N PHE A 242 -12.07 19.31 -1.47
CA PHE A 242 -11.63 20.57 -2.06
C PHE A 242 -11.27 20.41 -3.53
N LEU A 243 -11.37 21.49 -4.30
CA LEU A 243 -11.12 21.44 -5.73
C LEU A 243 -9.67 21.83 -6.02
N GLY A 244 -8.95 20.92 -6.62
CA GLY A 244 -7.67 21.15 -7.28
C GLY A 244 -7.85 21.35 -8.78
N ASP A 245 -6.74 21.40 -9.50
CA ASP A 245 -6.76 21.48 -10.98
C ASP A 245 -7.29 20.20 -11.64
N TYR A 246 -7.40 19.11 -10.87
CA TYR A 246 -8.00 17.86 -11.31
C TYR A 246 -8.86 17.24 -10.20
N VAL A 247 -10.07 16.83 -10.56
CA VAL A 247 -10.97 16.05 -9.70
C VAL A 247 -10.86 14.58 -10.13
N LEU A 248 -10.27 13.74 -9.29
CA LEU A 248 -10.22 12.30 -9.55
C LEU A 248 -11.64 11.73 -9.53
N ARG A 249 -11.97 10.87 -10.51
CA ARG A 249 -13.32 10.32 -10.72
C ARG A 249 -13.32 8.79 -10.82
N GLN A 250 -14.49 8.18 -10.74
CA GLN A 250 -14.73 6.73 -10.76
C GLN A 250 -13.94 6.01 -11.87
N GLN A 251 -14.02 6.52 -13.09
CA GLN A 251 -13.39 5.90 -14.26
C GLN A 251 -11.87 5.88 -14.11
N ASP A 252 -11.27 6.86 -13.44
CA ASP A 252 -9.81 6.89 -13.25
C ASP A 252 -9.33 5.75 -12.36
N ILE A 253 -10.14 5.35 -11.39
CA ILE A 253 -9.88 4.19 -10.53
C ILE A 253 -10.15 2.90 -11.31
N GLU A 254 -11.32 2.77 -11.91
CA GLU A 254 -11.75 1.54 -12.61
C GLU A 254 -10.85 1.19 -13.80
N GLU A 255 -10.45 2.20 -14.57
CA GLU A 255 -9.60 2.07 -15.74
C GLU A 255 -8.11 2.20 -15.37
N GLN A 256 -7.77 2.53 -14.11
CA GLN A 256 -6.41 2.77 -13.64
C GLN A 256 -5.69 3.80 -14.52
N THR A 257 -6.31 4.97 -14.75
CA THR A 257 -5.80 6.03 -15.63
C THR A 257 -4.36 6.37 -15.32
N ASP A 258 -3.49 6.37 -16.35
CA ASP A 258 -2.10 6.76 -16.20
C ASP A 258 -1.98 8.29 -16.34
N PHE A 259 -1.63 8.95 -15.25
CA PHE A 259 -1.42 10.39 -15.23
C PHE A 259 0.05 10.73 -15.39
N VAL A 260 0.37 11.75 -16.19
CA VAL A 260 1.75 12.26 -16.30
C VAL A 260 2.25 12.76 -14.95
N ASP A 261 1.35 13.34 -14.16
CA ASP A 261 1.60 13.92 -12.84
C ASP A 261 1.21 13.01 -11.68
N LYS A 262 1.23 11.69 -11.88
CA LYS A 262 1.05 10.72 -10.80
C LYS A 262 2.11 10.89 -9.72
N VAL A 263 1.66 10.91 -8.46
CA VAL A 263 2.51 11.11 -7.27
C VAL A 263 2.12 10.19 -6.11
N ALA A 264 0.93 9.60 -6.15
CA ALA A 264 0.48 8.61 -5.19
C ALA A 264 -0.31 7.51 -5.90
N PHE A 265 -0.68 6.46 -5.16
CA PHE A 265 -1.47 5.36 -5.68
C PHE A 265 -2.41 4.79 -4.61
N GLY A 266 -3.47 4.15 -5.07
CA GLY A 266 -4.40 3.38 -4.24
C GLY A 266 -4.72 2.03 -4.85
N GLY A 267 -5.52 1.24 -4.16
CA GLY A 267 -5.94 -0.10 -4.61
C GLY A 267 -7.18 -0.64 -3.90
N TRP A 268 -7.75 0.12 -2.97
CA TRP A 268 -9.04 -0.23 -2.37
C TRP A 268 -10.15 -0.21 -3.43
N SER A 269 -11.20 -0.99 -3.25
CA SER A 269 -12.38 -0.83 -4.10
C SER A 269 -13.04 0.52 -3.85
N ILE A 270 -13.80 1.02 -4.80
CA ILE A 270 -14.78 2.06 -4.51
C ILE A 270 -15.86 1.38 -3.66
N ASP A 271 -15.96 1.72 -2.36
CA ASP A 271 -16.94 1.17 -1.42
C ASP A 271 -17.88 2.29 -0.92
N ILE A 272 -19.01 2.48 -1.59
CA ILE A 272 -19.98 3.54 -1.25
C ILE A 272 -21.00 3.00 -0.26
N HIS A 273 -20.98 3.56 0.95
CA HIS A 273 -21.89 3.16 2.00
C HIS A 273 -23.23 3.91 1.87
N PRO A 274 -24.36 3.26 2.18
CA PRO A 274 -25.66 3.92 2.24
C PRO A 274 -25.67 5.03 3.30
N ALA A 275 -26.17 6.21 2.95
CA ALA A 275 -26.27 7.36 3.87
C ALA A 275 -27.05 7.05 5.17
N SER A 276 -28.08 6.21 5.06
CA SER A 276 -28.88 5.71 6.20
C SER A 276 -28.16 4.67 7.07
N GLY A 277 -26.96 4.25 6.67
CA GLY A 277 -26.02 3.45 7.46
C GLY A 277 -26.54 2.07 7.86
N MET A 278 -26.30 1.68 9.10
CA MET A 278 -26.64 0.36 9.66
C MET A 278 -28.15 0.05 9.66
N TYR A 279 -29.01 1.05 9.48
CA TYR A 279 -30.46 0.87 9.43
C TYR A 279 -31.01 0.59 8.02
N THR A 280 -30.17 0.63 6.97
CA THR A 280 -30.64 0.26 5.62
C THR A 280 -30.96 -1.23 5.50
N LYS A 281 -31.92 -1.54 4.63
CA LYS A 281 -32.22 -2.90 4.16
C LYS A 281 -31.28 -3.37 3.05
N GLU A 282 -30.62 -2.43 2.40
CA GLU A 282 -29.67 -2.69 1.31
C GLU A 282 -28.37 -3.29 1.86
N ALA A 283 -27.48 -3.67 0.93
CA ALA A 283 -26.12 -4.06 1.27
C ALA A 283 -25.40 -2.93 2.02
N GLY A 284 -24.42 -3.29 2.85
CA GLY A 284 -23.61 -2.33 3.59
C GLY A 284 -22.76 -1.41 2.71
N THR A 285 -22.47 -1.82 1.47
CA THR A 285 -21.73 -1.04 0.49
C THR A 285 -22.08 -1.42 -0.95
N GLU A 286 -22.01 -0.45 -1.87
CA GLU A 286 -21.86 -0.68 -3.31
C GLU A 286 -20.38 -0.67 -3.70
N ASP A 287 -19.89 -1.80 -4.22
CA ASP A 287 -18.49 -2.03 -4.52
C ASP A 287 -18.18 -1.98 -6.02
N SER A 288 -17.21 -1.18 -6.43
CA SER A 288 -16.55 -1.28 -7.74
C SER A 288 -15.06 -1.58 -7.57
N VAL A 289 -14.62 -2.74 -8.07
CA VAL A 289 -13.27 -3.25 -7.86
C VAL A 289 -12.42 -3.00 -9.11
N PRO A 290 -11.32 -2.22 -9.04
CA PRO A 290 -10.38 -2.08 -10.15
C PRO A 290 -9.57 -3.37 -10.36
N ASP A 291 -8.88 -3.49 -11.49
CA ASP A 291 -8.07 -4.68 -11.81
C ASP A 291 -6.72 -4.74 -11.07
N GLY A 292 -6.39 -3.70 -10.32
CA GLY A 292 -5.19 -3.58 -9.51
C GLY A 292 -5.04 -2.17 -8.95
N LEU A 293 -3.81 -1.68 -8.88
CA LEU A 293 -3.50 -0.36 -8.33
C LEU A 293 -3.81 0.77 -9.31
N TYR A 294 -4.33 1.90 -8.81
CA TYR A 294 -4.61 3.12 -9.59
C TYR A 294 -3.73 4.28 -9.12
N HIS A 295 -3.69 5.36 -9.91
CA HIS A 295 -2.84 6.52 -9.68
C HIS A 295 -3.62 7.72 -9.14
N ILE A 296 -2.97 8.54 -8.32
CA ILE A 296 -3.48 9.84 -7.84
C ILE A 296 -2.54 10.94 -8.37
N PRO A 297 -3.05 11.91 -9.15
CA PRO A 297 -2.25 12.99 -9.72
C PRO A 297 -1.97 14.13 -8.73
N LEU A 298 -0.86 14.84 -8.91
CA LEU A 298 -0.45 15.98 -8.09
C LEU A 298 -1.50 17.09 -8.08
N ARG A 299 -2.16 17.31 -9.23
CA ARG A 299 -3.25 18.29 -9.37
C ARG A 299 -4.45 18.04 -8.44
N SER A 300 -4.54 16.85 -7.83
CA SER A 300 -5.56 16.55 -6.82
C SER A 300 -5.11 16.87 -5.39
N LEU A 301 -3.85 17.25 -5.16
CA LEU A 301 -3.24 17.45 -3.84
C LEU A 301 -2.94 18.93 -3.50
N TYR A 302 -3.51 19.87 -4.25
CA TYR A 302 -3.42 21.30 -3.95
C TYR A 302 -4.71 22.03 -4.32
N SER A 303 -4.96 23.18 -3.67
CA SER A 303 -6.11 24.01 -3.95
C SER A 303 -5.98 24.72 -5.30
N ARG A 304 -7.05 24.73 -6.10
CA ARG A 304 -7.06 25.45 -7.38
C ARG A 304 -7.05 26.97 -7.20
N ASN A 305 -7.53 27.52 -6.09
CA ASN A 305 -7.69 28.96 -5.90
C ASN A 305 -6.85 29.56 -4.76
N ILE A 306 -6.31 28.74 -3.85
CA ILE A 306 -5.39 29.18 -2.78
C ILE A 306 -3.98 28.68 -3.09
N HIS A 307 -3.11 29.57 -3.54
CA HIS A 307 -1.85 29.23 -4.21
C HIS A 307 -0.79 28.55 -3.33
N ASN A 308 -0.85 28.82 -2.02
CA ASN A 308 0.10 28.26 -1.05
C ASN A 308 -0.49 27.14 -0.17
N LEU A 309 -1.62 26.56 -0.60
CA LEU A 309 -2.34 25.52 0.12
C LEU A 309 -2.25 24.17 -0.61
N PHE A 310 -1.60 23.20 0.03
CA PHE A 310 -1.69 21.79 -0.32
C PHE A 310 -2.80 21.10 0.46
N LEU A 311 -3.27 19.98 -0.07
CA LEU A 311 -4.35 19.16 0.49
C LEU A 311 -3.84 17.73 0.65
N ALA A 312 -4.11 17.10 1.79
CA ALA A 312 -3.70 15.73 2.03
C ALA A 312 -4.64 14.99 2.96
N GLY A 313 -4.98 13.76 2.57
CA GLY A 313 -5.89 12.91 3.32
C GLY A 313 -7.24 12.82 2.64
N ARG A 314 -8.32 13.03 3.39
CA ARG A 314 -9.70 12.87 2.90
C ARG A 314 -10.23 14.10 2.14
N ASP A 315 -9.61 15.24 2.32
CA ASP A 315 -10.04 16.54 1.79
C ASP A 315 -9.44 16.86 0.41
N ILE A 316 -8.72 15.91 -0.20
CA ILE A 316 -8.15 16.02 -1.55
C ILE A 316 -9.23 16.15 -2.64
N SER A 317 -8.81 16.55 -3.84
CA SER A 317 -9.70 16.81 -4.97
C SER A 317 -10.13 15.56 -5.72
N VAL A 318 -11.29 15.05 -5.31
CA VAL A 318 -11.92 13.82 -5.82
C VAL A 318 -13.45 13.96 -5.82
N SER A 319 -14.14 13.23 -6.70
CA SER A 319 -15.60 13.10 -6.66
C SER A 319 -16.06 12.28 -5.45
N HIS A 320 -17.34 12.36 -5.08
CA HIS A 320 -17.91 11.49 -4.04
C HIS A 320 -17.70 9.99 -4.33
N VAL A 321 -17.81 9.59 -5.60
CA VAL A 321 -17.64 8.18 -5.97
C VAL A 321 -16.18 7.75 -5.85
N ALA A 322 -15.24 8.52 -6.39
CA ALA A 322 -13.82 8.20 -6.28
C ALA A 322 -13.31 8.24 -4.84
N PHE A 323 -13.89 9.13 -4.02
CA PHE A 323 -13.63 9.25 -2.60
C PHE A 323 -13.78 7.93 -1.84
N GLY A 324 -14.74 7.08 -2.25
CA GLY A 324 -14.93 5.73 -1.70
C GLY A 324 -13.61 4.95 -1.59
N SER A 325 -12.75 5.06 -2.61
CA SER A 325 -11.47 4.36 -2.62
C SER A 325 -10.30 5.19 -2.05
N THR A 326 -10.24 6.50 -2.29
CA THR A 326 -9.05 7.31 -1.92
C THR A 326 -8.96 7.63 -0.43
N ARG A 327 -10.09 7.61 0.28
CA ARG A 327 -10.21 7.97 1.71
C ARG A 327 -9.52 7.01 2.68
N VAL A 328 -8.99 5.89 2.19
CA VAL A 328 -8.45 4.83 3.03
C VAL A 328 -7.08 5.25 3.60
N MET A 329 -6.84 4.97 4.88
CA MET A 329 -5.79 5.62 5.69
C MET A 329 -4.37 5.52 5.10
N ALA A 330 -3.93 4.37 4.60
CA ALA A 330 -2.59 4.25 4.03
C ALA A 330 -2.48 4.92 2.64
N THR A 331 -3.57 4.95 1.87
CA THR A 331 -3.65 5.75 0.63
C THR A 331 -3.56 7.24 0.94
N CYS A 332 -4.27 7.70 1.98
CA CYS A 332 -4.14 9.06 2.53
C CYS A 332 -2.69 9.35 2.97
N ALA A 333 -2.02 8.39 3.63
CA ALA A 333 -0.64 8.55 4.09
C ALA A 333 0.36 8.72 2.93
N ILE A 334 0.21 7.98 1.82
CA ILE A 334 1.05 8.20 0.62
C ILE A 334 0.77 9.58 0.01
N GLY A 335 -0.51 9.98 -0.08
CA GLY A 335 -0.88 11.33 -0.51
C GLY A 335 -0.25 12.42 0.38
N GLY A 336 -0.22 12.19 1.69
CA GLY A 336 0.42 13.07 2.67
C GLY A 336 1.94 13.16 2.51
N GLN A 337 2.62 12.03 2.25
CA GLN A 337 4.06 12.05 1.92
C GLN A 337 4.31 12.87 0.64
N ALA A 338 3.49 12.68 -0.40
CA ALA A 338 3.59 13.43 -1.64
C ALA A 338 3.38 14.95 -1.42
N ALA A 339 2.34 15.34 -0.69
CA ALA A 339 2.05 16.75 -0.38
C ALA A 339 3.15 17.39 0.49
N GLY A 340 3.66 16.67 1.50
CA GLY A 340 4.75 17.14 2.35
C GLY A 340 6.05 17.37 1.57
N LEU A 341 6.42 16.42 0.68
CA LEU A 341 7.56 16.58 -0.22
C LEU A 341 7.32 17.72 -1.21
N ALA A 342 6.10 17.89 -1.73
CA ALA A 342 5.76 18.97 -2.65
C ALA A 342 5.91 20.35 -1.99
N ALA A 343 5.46 20.50 -0.74
CA ALA A 343 5.62 21.74 0.01
C ALA A 343 7.10 22.06 0.29
N ALA A 344 7.90 21.05 0.69
CA ALA A 344 9.34 21.22 0.89
C ALA A 344 10.06 21.56 -0.43
N PHE A 345 9.67 20.94 -1.54
CA PHE A 345 10.20 21.21 -2.87
C PHE A 345 9.87 22.63 -3.33
N ALA A 346 8.59 23.03 -3.21
CA ALA A 346 8.13 24.39 -3.52
C ALA A 346 8.90 25.44 -2.72
N TRP A 347 9.06 25.24 -1.42
CA TRP A 347 9.86 26.10 -0.56
C TRP A 347 11.32 26.19 -1.01
N SER A 348 11.93 25.07 -1.41
CA SER A 348 13.33 25.05 -1.84
C SER A 348 13.57 25.80 -3.15
N ARG A 349 12.53 25.92 -3.99
CA ARG A 349 12.55 26.57 -5.30
C ARG A 349 11.90 27.97 -5.30
N GLY A 350 11.23 28.36 -4.22
CA GLY A 350 10.52 29.64 -4.15
C GLY A 350 9.31 29.73 -5.07
N ILE A 351 8.65 28.60 -5.35
CA ILE A 351 7.51 28.49 -6.28
C ILE A 351 6.21 28.14 -5.54
N MET A 352 5.06 28.19 -6.20
CA MET A 352 3.76 27.78 -5.63
C MET A 352 3.40 26.34 -6.01
N ALA A 353 2.35 25.79 -5.38
CA ALA A 353 1.96 24.39 -5.56
C ALA A 353 1.70 24.02 -7.04
N ARG A 354 1.01 24.90 -7.76
CA ARG A 354 0.66 24.74 -9.18
C ARG A 354 1.89 24.70 -10.10
N ASP A 355 2.93 25.46 -9.79
CA ASP A 355 4.16 25.54 -10.59
C ASP A 355 4.91 24.22 -10.64
N ILE A 356 4.77 23.39 -9.61
CA ILE A 356 5.36 22.05 -9.58
C ILE A 356 4.86 21.24 -10.76
N TYR A 357 3.53 21.21 -10.98
CA TYR A 357 2.94 20.50 -12.12
C TYR A 357 3.33 21.14 -13.46
N GLN A 358 3.25 22.47 -13.55
CA GLN A 358 3.41 23.17 -14.82
C GLN A 358 4.86 23.16 -15.33
N ASN A 359 5.83 23.32 -14.44
CA ASN A 359 7.21 23.65 -14.83
C ASN A 359 8.28 22.74 -14.21
N HIS A 360 7.98 22.02 -13.12
CA HIS A 360 9.00 21.28 -12.33
C HIS A 360 8.66 19.80 -12.08
N LEU A 361 7.71 19.22 -12.81
CA LEU A 361 7.14 17.92 -12.48
C LEU A 361 8.18 16.80 -12.46
N ALA A 362 9.02 16.72 -13.50
CA ALA A 362 10.04 15.68 -13.59
C ALA A 362 11.10 15.78 -12.48
N GLU A 363 11.43 17.01 -12.07
CA GLU A 363 12.36 17.27 -10.97
C GLU A 363 11.73 16.87 -9.63
N PHE A 364 10.45 17.17 -9.43
CA PHE A 364 9.73 16.77 -8.23
C PHE A 364 9.56 15.25 -8.13
N GLN A 365 9.16 14.58 -9.21
CA GLN A 365 9.06 13.11 -9.24
C GLN A 365 10.42 12.45 -8.99
N ARG A 366 11.53 13.06 -9.42
CA ARG A 366 12.89 12.62 -9.06
C ARG A 366 13.13 12.71 -7.55
N VAL A 367 12.76 13.81 -6.91
CA VAL A 367 12.85 13.97 -5.45
C VAL A 367 12.03 12.91 -4.73
N MET A 368 10.80 12.64 -5.19
CA MET A 368 9.95 11.60 -4.60
C MET A 368 10.61 10.21 -4.64
N LEU A 369 11.13 9.83 -5.81
CA LEU A 369 11.80 8.54 -6.00
C LEU A 369 13.13 8.43 -5.24
N ARG A 370 13.76 9.56 -4.86
CA ARG A 370 14.92 9.59 -3.92
C ARG A 370 14.54 9.27 -2.48
N GLU A 371 13.29 9.50 -2.09
CA GLU A 371 12.79 9.37 -0.71
C GLU A 371 11.89 8.14 -0.53
N ASP A 372 12.11 7.08 -1.32
CA ASP A 372 11.30 5.85 -1.36
C ASP A 372 9.79 6.11 -1.52
N SER A 373 9.40 7.22 -2.14
CA SER A 373 8.00 7.48 -2.50
C SER A 373 7.77 6.93 -3.91
N ALA A 374 7.28 5.70 -4.02
CA ALA A 374 7.16 5.04 -5.31
C ALA A 374 6.06 5.63 -6.17
N ILE A 375 6.43 5.90 -7.42
CA ILE A 375 5.51 6.26 -8.47
C ILE A 375 5.36 5.04 -9.39
N LEU A 376 4.18 4.43 -9.38
CA LEU A 376 3.90 3.21 -10.15
C LEU A 376 4.23 3.41 -11.64
N GLY A 377 5.09 2.54 -12.18
CA GLY A 377 5.51 2.57 -13.59
C GLY A 377 6.45 3.70 -13.98
N LEU A 378 7.01 4.45 -13.02
CA LEU A 378 8.02 5.47 -13.27
C LEU A 378 9.35 5.08 -12.63
N GLY A 379 10.35 4.80 -13.45
CA GLY A 379 11.73 4.66 -13.02
C GLY A 379 12.40 6.03 -12.87
N LEU A 380 13.27 6.17 -11.88
CA LEU A 380 14.05 7.38 -11.68
C LEU A 380 14.99 7.64 -12.85
N THR A 381 14.89 8.83 -13.43
CA THR A 381 15.92 9.40 -14.30
C THR A 381 16.56 10.58 -13.58
N ASP A 382 17.80 10.39 -13.15
CA ASP A 382 18.53 11.32 -12.30
C ASP A 382 19.95 11.52 -12.81
N SER A 383 20.25 12.73 -13.28
CA SER A 383 21.57 13.07 -13.80
C SER A 383 22.64 13.12 -12.71
N ASP A 384 22.24 13.28 -11.45
CA ASP A 384 23.17 13.32 -10.32
C ASP A 384 23.54 11.92 -9.84
N ASP A 385 22.75 10.90 -10.20
CA ASP A 385 23.06 9.51 -9.87
C ASP A 385 24.18 9.00 -10.78
N LEU A 386 25.25 8.55 -10.13
CA LEU A 386 26.44 8.04 -10.78
C LEU A 386 26.28 6.57 -11.18
N MET A 387 25.37 5.82 -10.56
CA MET A 387 25.26 4.37 -10.77
C MET A 387 24.86 3.96 -12.20
N PRO A 388 23.96 4.66 -12.91
CA PRO A 388 23.64 4.34 -14.31
C PRO A 388 24.84 4.46 -15.27
N GLN A 389 25.91 5.15 -14.87
CA GLN A 389 27.14 5.33 -15.65
C GLN A 389 28.15 4.19 -15.43
N ALA A 390 27.93 3.34 -14.43
CA ALA A 390 28.79 2.20 -14.10
C ALA A 390 28.38 0.95 -14.89
N SER A 391 29.35 0.12 -15.25
CA SER A 391 29.06 -1.28 -15.55
C SER A 391 28.76 -2.02 -14.26
N VAL A 392 27.66 -2.76 -14.21
CA VAL A 392 27.24 -3.52 -13.03
C VAL A 392 27.55 -5.00 -13.25
N THR A 393 28.18 -5.63 -12.27
CA THR A 393 28.43 -7.08 -12.27
C THR A 393 28.03 -7.66 -10.91
N ALA A 394 27.72 -8.94 -10.87
CA ALA A 394 27.51 -9.64 -9.61
C ALA A 394 28.28 -10.96 -9.57
N SER A 395 28.66 -11.40 -8.36
CA SER A 395 29.26 -12.72 -8.13
C SER A 395 28.37 -13.82 -8.69
N HIS A 396 27.06 -13.73 -8.45
CA HIS A 396 26.03 -14.59 -9.02
C HIS A 396 24.74 -13.81 -9.26
N SER A 397 23.87 -14.37 -10.11
CA SER A 397 22.48 -13.96 -10.27
C SER A 397 21.65 -15.19 -10.56
N LEU A 398 20.38 -15.19 -10.17
CA LEU A 398 19.46 -16.24 -10.60
C LEU A 398 19.24 -16.12 -12.11
N THR A 399 19.58 -17.19 -12.82
CA THR A 399 19.36 -17.30 -14.27
C THR A 399 18.27 -18.30 -14.60
N THR A 400 17.66 -18.93 -13.60
CA THR A 400 16.53 -19.85 -13.77
C THR A 400 15.51 -19.58 -12.68
N ILE A 401 14.27 -19.99 -12.94
CA ILE A 401 13.24 -20.06 -11.92
C ILE A 401 13.08 -21.54 -11.59
N ASN A 402 13.32 -21.91 -10.34
CA ASN A 402 13.15 -23.28 -9.87
C ASN A 402 12.62 -23.25 -8.44
N THR A 403 11.33 -23.49 -8.30
CA THR A 403 10.63 -23.46 -7.01
C THR A 403 10.66 -24.82 -6.29
N TYR A 404 11.37 -25.82 -6.84
CA TYR A 404 11.49 -27.15 -6.23
C TYR A 404 12.21 -27.11 -4.89
N ARG A 405 11.65 -27.87 -3.95
CA ARG A 405 12.23 -28.22 -2.66
C ARG A 405 11.87 -29.65 -2.30
N GLU A 406 12.77 -30.33 -1.59
CA GLU A 406 12.57 -31.72 -1.17
C GLU A 406 11.37 -31.87 -0.22
N ASP A 407 11.11 -30.85 0.61
CA ASP A 407 9.99 -30.82 1.57
C ASP A 407 8.65 -30.37 0.96
N SER A 408 8.57 -30.30 -0.39
CA SER A 408 7.34 -29.90 -1.08
C SER A 408 6.18 -30.86 -0.79
N ARG A 409 5.02 -30.28 -0.49
CA ARG A 409 3.79 -31.01 -0.16
C ARG A 409 2.96 -31.29 -1.41
N ILE A 410 2.26 -32.42 -1.40
CA ILE A 410 1.27 -32.77 -2.41
C ILE A 410 0.07 -31.82 -2.27
N TYR A 411 -0.43 -31.33 -3.40
CA TYR A 411 -1.64 -30.52 -3.52
C TYR A 411 -2.61 -31.18 -4.53
N PRO A 412 -3.77 -31.68 -4.07
CA PRO A 412 -4.79 -32.25 -4.97
C PRO A 412 -5.38 -31.19 -5.90
N LEU A 413 -5.39 -31.44 -7.21
CA LEU A 413 -5.89 -30.50 -8.22
C LEU A 413 -7.42 -30.51 -8.31
N THR A 414 -8.09 -30.31 -7.17
CA THR A 414 -9.56 -30.29 -7.03
C THR A 414 -10.20 -28.94 -7.40
N LYS A 415 -9.37 -27.91 -7.56
CA LYS A 415 -9.76 -26.58 -8.01
C LYS A 415 -8.75 -26.08 -9.04
N PRO A 416 -9.14 -25.17 -9.95
CA PRO A 416 -8.18 -24.47 -10.79
C PRO A 416 -7.16 -23.74 -9.92
N VAL A 417 -5.88 -23.92 -10.26
CA VAL A 417 -4.77 -23.21 -9.62
C VAL A 417 -4.06 -22.35 -10.64
N ALA A 418 -3.22 -21.44 -10.17
CA ALA A 418 -2.34 -20.72 -11.05
C ALA A 418 -1.02 -20.37 -10.36
N PHE A 419 -0.02 -20.03 -11.16
CA PHE A 419 1.19 -19.39 -10.70
C PHE A 419 1.63 -18.35 -11.72
N MET A 420 2.41 -17.39 -11.28
CA MET A 420 2.87 -16.28 -12.09
C MET A 420 4.38 -16.13 -11.95
N PHE A 421 5.06 -15.85 -13.04
CA PHE A 421 6.51 -15.62 -13.05
C PHE A 421 6.91 -14.58 -14.12
N PRO A 422 8.08 -13.93 -13.96
CA PRO A 422 8.57 -12.95 -14.93
C PRO A 422 9.18 -13.62 -16.17
N VAL A 423 8.87 -13.06 -17.35
CA VAL A 423 9.47 -13.46 -18.62
C VAL A 423 10.41 -12.35 -19.09
N ASN A 424 11.71 -12.65 -19.14
CA ASN A 424 12.74 -11.75 -19.67
C ASN A 424 13.94 -12.56 -20.21
N PRO A 425 14.33 -12.46 -21.49
CA PRO A 425 13.56 -11.88 -22.59
C PRO A 425 12.50 -12.85 -23.12
N GLU A 426 12.63 -14.16 -22.90
CA GLU A 426 11.75 -15.17 -23.46
C GLU A 426 11.56 -16.36 -22.51
N VAL A 427 10.49 -17.11 -22.73
CA VAL A 427 10.25 -18.43 -22.16
C VAL A 427 10.05 -19.42 -23.31
N ARG A 428 10.50 -20.67 -23.14
CA ARG A 428 10.38 -21.72 -24.16
C ARG A 428 9.51 -22.89 -23.73
N ALA A 429 9.56 -23.21 -22.44
CA ALA A 429 8.76 -24.24 -21.82
C ALA A 429 8.63 -23.93 -20.33
N VAL A 430 7.62 -24.54 -19.72
CA VAL A 430 7.47 -24.60 -18.26
C VAL A 430 7.42 -26.07 -17.88
N ASP A 431 8.32 -26.50 -17.01
CA ASP A 431 8.27 -27.85 -16.45
C ASP A 431 7.52 -27.80 -15.13
N LEU A 432 6.41 -28.52 -15.04
CA LEU A 432 5.55 -28.59 -13.86
C LEU A 432 5.78 -29.90 -13.13
N MET A 433 5.93 -29.87 -11.80
CA MET A 433 6.03 -31.10 -11.01
C MET A 433 4.64 -31.68 -10.78
N VAL A 434 4.42 -32.90 -11.26
CA VAL A 434 3.13 -33.60 -11.20
C VAL A 434 3.26 -34.96 -10.53
N ASP A 435 2.27 -35.29 -9.71
CA ASP A 435 2.09 -36.55 -9.01
C ASP A 435 0.76 -37.19 -9.46
N ALA A 436 0.84 -38.31 -10.18
CA ALA A 436 -0.32 -38.99 -10.76
C ALA A 436 -0.27 -40.50 -10.57
N GLN A 437 -1.24 -41.07 -9.86
CA GLN A 437 -1.39 -42.52 -9.70
C GLN A 437 -2.05 -43.16 -10.94
N GLN A 438 -3.01 -42.47 -11.54
CA GLN A 438 -3.70 -42.86 -12.76
C GLN A 438 -3.34 -41.88 -13.88
N ALA A 439 -3.44 -42.32 -15.13
CA ALA A 439 -3.25 -41.43 -16.26
C ALA A 439 -4.33 -40.34 -16.25
N GLY A 440 -4.01 -39.16 -16.77
CA GLY A 440 -4.97 -38.07 -16.84
C GLY A 440 -4.50 -36.90 -17.67
N ASN A 441 -5.34 -35.88 -17.80
CA ASN A 441 -5.05 -34.73 -18.65
C ASN A 441 -4.98 -33.42 -17.85
N LEU A 442 -3.96 -32.62 -18.14
CA LEU A 442 -3.83 -31.24 -17.70
C LEU A 442 -4.16 -30.30 -18.86
N GLN A 443 -4.87 -29.22 -18.55
CA GLN A 443 -5.04 -28.05 -19.40
C GLN A 443 -4.28 -26.89 -18.75
N VAL A 444 -3.31 -26.34 -19.48
CA VAL A 444 -2.46 -25.24 -19.02
C VAL A 444 -2.67 -24.03 -19.91
N SER A 445 -3.18 -22.93 -19.34
CA SER A 445 -3.48 -21.70 -20.08
C SER A 445 -2.61 -20.55 -19.61
N PHE A 446 -1.93 -19.90 -20.55
CA PHE A 446 -0.99 -18.80 -20.33
C PHE A 446 -1.66 -17.48 -20.67
N TYR A 447 -1.61 -16.51 -19.76
CA TYR A 447 -2.20 -15.18 -19.91
C TYR A 447 -1.14 -14.10 -19.70
N GLN A 448 -1.25 -13.00 -20.44
CA GLN A 448 -0.65 -11.73 -20.03
C GLN A 448 -1.37 -11.20 -18.79
N THR A 449 -0.71 -10.27 -18.10
CA THR A 449 -1.22 -9.65 -16.87
C THR A 449 -1.84 -8.26 -17.08
N GLY A 450 -1.84 -7.75 -18.31
CA GLY A 450 -2.38 -6.43 -18.65
C GLY A 450 -1.38 -5.32 -18.30
N LYS A 451 -1.79 -4.34 -17.49
CA LYS A 451 -0.93 -3.24 -17.04
C LYS A 451 0.20 -3.75 -16.15
N GLY A 452 1.34 -3.03 -16.10
CA GLY A 452 2.52 -3.47 -15.36
C GLY A 452 2.34 -3.62 -13.85
N GLN A 453 1.36 -2.92 -13.28
CA GLN A 453 0.96 -3.04 -11.88
C GLN A 453 -0.11 -4.13 -11.61
N ASN A 454 -0.55 -4.87 -12.64
CA ASN A 454 -1.58 -5.89 -12.51
C ASN A 454 -0.95 -7.30 -12.43
N TYR A 455 -1.61 -8.17 -11.67
CA TYR A 455 -1.12 -9.51 -11.34
C TYR A 455 -2.24 -10.55 -11.46
N ILE A 456 -3.09 -10.35 -12.47
CA ILE A 456 -4.30 -11.14 -12.76
C ILE A 456 -4.24 -11.68 -14.18
N PRO A 457 -5.03 -12.71 -14.54
CA PRO A 457 -5.16 -13.11 -15.94
C PRO A 457 -5.96 -12.04 -16.71
N ASP A 458 -5.37 -11.50 -17.77
CA ASP A 458 -5.99 -10.51 -18.67
C ASP A 458 -6.22 -11.11 -20.07
N LYS A 459 -5.19 -11.10 -20.92
CA LYS A 459 -5.27 -11.61 -22.30
C LYS A 459 -4.67 -13.01 -22.43
N LEU A 460 -5.47 -13.97 -22.93
CA LEU A 460 -4.99 -15.33 -23.22
C LEU A 460 -3.95 -15.32 -24.34
N LEU A 461 -2.80 -15.94 -24.09
CA LEU A 461 -1.71 -16.14 -25.04
C LEU A 461 -1.80 -17.51 -25.73
N LYS A 462 -1.94 -18.57 -24.94
CA LYS A 462 -1.93 -19.96 -25.41
C LYS A 462 -2.60 -20.88 -24.40
N THR A 463 -3.19 -21.97 -24.89
CA THR A 463 -3.63 -23.11 -24.07
C THR A 463 -2.98 -24.38 -24.59
N GLU A 464 -2.38 -25.14 -23.70
CA GLU A 464 -1.78 -26.46 -23.95
C GLU A 464 -2.59 -27.55 -23.24
N HIS A 465 -2.67 -28.72 -23.86
CA HIS A 465 -3.24 -29.93 -23.26
C HIS A 465 -2.14 -30.98 -23.17
N VAL A 466 -1.88 -31.45 -21.95
CA VAL A 466 -0.78 -32.38 -21.69
C VAL A 466 -1.33 -33.63 -21.02
N THR A 467 -1.08 -34.78 -21.63
CA THR A 467 -1.40 -36.08 -21.04
C THR A 467 -0.30 -36.48 -20.06
N VAL A 468 -0.71 -36.79 -18.83
CA VAL A 468 0.14 -37.29 -17.75
C VAL A 468 -0.04 -38.80 -17.67
N ALA A 469 1.06 -39.55 -17.73
CA ALA A 469 1.01 -41.01 -17.64
C ALA A 469 0.65 -41.48 -16.22
N ALA A 470 0.10 -42.69 -16.10
CA ALA A 470 -0.09 -43.33 -14.80
C ALA A 470 1.26 -43.53 -14.10
N GLN A 471 1.27 -43.47 -12.76
CA GLN A 471 2.46 -43.61 -11.94
C GLN A 471 3.53 -42.53 -12.22
N THR A 472 3.12 -41.33 -12.64
CA THR A 472 4.03 -40.18 -12.80
C THR A 472 4.36 -39.59 -11.43
N HIS A 473 5.65 -39.44 -11.17
CA HIS A 473 6.21 -38.65 -10.06
C HIS A 473 7.39 -37.86 -10.62
N GLY A 474 7.13 -36.70 -11.21
CA GLY A 474 8.20 -35.98 -11.89
C GLY A 474 7.75 -34.78 -12.73
N TRP A 475 8.71 -34.28 -13.49
CA TRP A 475 8.56 -33.11 -14.35
C TRP A 475 7.76 -33.44 -15.60
N VAL A 476 6.71 -32.65 -15.84
CA VAL A 476 5.92 -32.63 -17.06
C VAL A 476 6.20 -31.34 -17.81
N THR A 477 6.81 -31.44 -18.99
CA THR A 477 7.17 -30.28 -19.83
C THR A 477 5.97 -29.77 -20.59
N ILE A 478 5.65 -28.49 -20.40
CA ILE A 478 4.57 -27.79 -21.10
C ILE A 478 5.22 -26.83 -22.11
N PRO A 479 5.09 -27.09 -23.43
CA PRO A 479 5.75 -26.26 -24.45
C PRO A 479 5.08 -24.89 -24.55
N PHE A 480 5.84 -23.83 -24.27
CA PHE A 480 5.35 -22.46 -24.33
C PHE A 480 6.47 -21.51 -24.74
N VAL A 481 6.56 -21.27 -26.05
CA VAL A 481 7.52 -20.32 -26.61
C VAL A 481 6.86 -18.96 -26.71
N TRP A 482 7.37 -18.00 -25.94
CA TRP A 482 6.89 -16.62 -25.97
C TRP A 482 8.00 -15.64 -25.62
N ARG A 483 8.11 -14.59 -26.43
CA ARG A 483 9.00 -13.45 -26.22
C ARG A 483 8.13 -12.19 -26.21
N PRO A 484 7.85 -11.59 -25.04
CA PRO A 484 7.15 -10.32 -25.01
C PRO A 484 8.01 -9.17 -25.58
N ASP A 485 7.35 -8.13 -26.09
CA ASP A 485 8.02 -6.91 -26.59
C ASP A 485 8.80 -6.17 -25.50
N GLN A 486 8.31 -6.26 -24.27
CA GLN A 486 8.94 -5.73 -23.05
C GLN A 486 8.86 -6.77 -21.94
N PRO A 487 9.85 -6.86 -21.04
CA PRO A 487 9.79 -7.74 -19.88
C PRO A 487 8.46 -7.60 -19.14
N GLN A 488 7.78 -8.72 -18.90
CA GLN A 488 6.48 -8.73 -18.25
C GLN A 488 6.20 -10.07 -17.54
N ASN A 489 5.20 -10.10 -16.67
CA ASN A 489 4.75 -11.32 -16.00
C ASN A 489 3.80 -12.13 -16.90
N VAL A 490 3.89 -13.46 -16.81
CA VAL A 490 2.89 -14.39 -17.35
C VAL A 490 2.11 -15.04 -16.20
N PHE A 491 0.79 -15.12 -16.34
CA PHE A 491 -0.09 -15.84 -15.42
C PHE A 491 -0.46 -17.20 -16.03
N VAL A 492 -0.11 -18.28 -15.34
CA VAL A 492 -0.29 -19.66 -15.82
C VAL A 492 -1.37 -20.33 -15.01
N LYS A 493 -2.55 -20.53 -15.62
CA LYS A 493 -3.67 -21.28 -15.07
C LYS A 493 -3.49 -22.76 -15.37
N VAL A 494 -3.64 -23.61 -14.36
CA VAL A 494 -3.63 -25.07 -14.50
C VAL A 494 -4.97 -25.64 -14.03
N THR A 495 -5.59 -26.44 -14.89
CA THR A 495 -6.76 -27.27 -14.59
C THR A 495 -6.50 -28.70 -15.04
N GLY A 496 -7.18 -29.67 -14.45
CA GLY A 496 -7.02 -31.07 -14.81
C GLY A 496 -8.04 -31.94 -14.11
N GLU A 497 -7.88 -33.24 -14.26
CA GLU A 497 -8.70 -34.24 -13.56
C GLU A 497 -8.35 -34.28 -12.06
N ASP A 498 -9.36 -34.44 -11.20
CA ASP A 498 -9.25 -34.30 -9.73
C ASP A 498 -8.30 -35.31 -9.06
N HIS A 499 -7.97 -36.42 -9.72
CA HIS A 499 -7.00 -37.42 -9.23
C HIS A 499 -5.53 -37.06 -9.50
N LEU A 500 -5.29 -36.00 -10.27
CA LEU A 500 -3.95 -35.46 -10.47
C LEU A 500 -3.57 -34.55 -9.30
N ASN A 501 -2.29 -34.56 -8.95
CA ASN A 501 -1.77 -33.71 -7.89
C ASN A 501 -0.60 -32.90 -8.42
N LEU A 502 -0.48 -31.67 -7.92
CA LEU A 502 0.70 -30.83 -8.08
C LEU A 502 1.51 -30.83 -6.78
N ARG A 503 2.70 -30.22 -6.80
CA ARG A 503 3.46 -29.97 -5.58
C ARG A 503 3.53 -28.49 -5.26
N VAL A 504 3.58 -28.19 -3.97
CA VAL A 504 3.74 -26.82 -3.43
C VAL A 504 4.95 -26.80 -2.51
N SER A 505 5.90 -25.91 -2.78
CA SER A 505 7.03 -25.62 -1.89
C SER A 505 6.62 -24.61 -0.82
N ARG A 506 7.21 -24.75 0.36
CA ARG A 506 6.87 -23.97 1.57
C ARG A 506 7.66 -22.67 1.71
N GLN A 507 8.19 -22.18 0.60
CA GLN A 507 9.13 -21.08 0.60
C GLN A 507 8.82 -20.08 -0.50
N ALA A 508 8.95 -18.80 -0.16
CA ALA A 508 8.84 -17.70 -1.10
C ALA A 508 9.98 -17.78 -2.13
N PHE A 509 9.67 -17.45 -3.37
CA PHE A 509 10.63 -17.29 -4.45
C PHE A 509 10.43 -15.90 -5.05
N GLN A 510 11.49 -15.09 -5.10
CA GLN A 510 11.34 -13.69 -5.52
C GLN A 510 10.73 -13.57 -6.93
N GLY A 511 9.72 -12.71 -7.06
CA GLY A 511 9.03 -12.46 -8.31
C GLY A 511 8.03 -13.54 -8.76
N VAL A 512 7.82 -14.58 -7.95
CA VAL A 512 6.85 -15.65 -8.26
C VAL A 512 5.70 -15.58 -7.27
N LEU A 513 4.48 -15.74 -7.78
CA LEU A 513 3.26 -15.82 -6.97
C LEU A 513 2.47 -17.09 -7.33
N SER A 514 1.79 -17.67 -6.35
CA SER A 514 0.89 -18.80 -6.55
C SER A 514 -0.53 -18.48 -6.12
N PHE A 515 -1.51 -19.04 -6.81
CA PHE A 515 -2.91 -18.70 -6.66
C PHE A 515 -3.79 -19.93 -6.67
N ILE A 516 -4.92 -19.82 -5.98
CA ILE A 516 -6.05 -20.73 -6.12
C ILE A 516 -7.24 -19.95 -6.65
N ASN A 517 -8.06 -20.59 -7.49
CA ASN A 517 -9.37 -20.05 -7.86
C ASN A 517 -10.35 -20.26 -6.69
N GLU A 518 -10.23 -19.40 -5.69
CA GLU A 518 -11.12 -19.36 -4.54
C GLU A 518 -11.62 -17.92 -4.38
N PRO A 519 -12.89 -17.66 -4.72
CA PRO A 519 -13.50 -16.35 -4.53
C PRO A 519 -13.36 -15.85 -3.09
N VAL A 520 -12.97 -14.58 -2.94
CA VAL A 520 -12.79 -13.93 -1.64
C VAL A 520 -14.08 -13.98 -0.81
N GLY A 521 -13.93 -13.93 0.52
CA GLY A 521 -15.05 -14.02 1.45
C GLY A 521 -16.14 -12.94 1.23
N GLU A 522 -15.76 -11.75 0.76
CA GLU A 522 -16.69 -10.64 0.45
C GLU A 522 -17.77 -11.05 -0.56
N LEU A 523 -17.41 -11.84 -1.58
CA LEU A 523 -18.36 -12.34 -2.59
C LEU A 523 -19.42 -13.30 -2.01
N LYS A 524 -19.19 -13.84 -0.81
CA LYS A 524 -20.11 -14.73 -0.10
C LYS A 524 -21.01 -13.98 0.89
N GLN A 525 -20.94 -12.65 0.94
CA GLN A 525 -21.63 -11.79 1.91
C GLN A 525 -22.53 -10.76 1.23
N PRO A 526 -23.57 -11.17 0.46
CA PRO A 526 -24.41 -10.26 -0.33
C PRO A 526 -25.22 -9.25 0.49
N LYS A 527 -25.35 -9.47 1.81
CA LYS A 527 -25.96 -8.49 2.74
C LYS A 527 -24.99 -7.35 3.13
N LEU A 528 -23.69 -7.56 2.95
CA LEU A 528 -22.67 -6.57 3.26
C LEU A 528 -22.12 -5.93 2.00
N HIS A 529 -21.97 -6.70 0.91
CA HIS A 529 -21.35 -6.24 -0.33
C HIS A 529 -22.27 -6.42 -1.54
N HIS A 530 -22.43 -5.35 -2.32
CA HIS A 530 -23.05 -5.38 -3.64
C HIS A 530 -22.05 -4.93 -4.70
N PHE A 531 -21.46 -5.88 -5.42
CA PHE A 531 -20.46 -5.59 -6.46
C PHE A 531 -21.10 -5.18 -7.78
N VAL A 532 -20.96 -3.92 -8.18
CA VAL A 532 -21.41 -3.41 -9.50
C VAL A 532 -20.37 -3.65 -10.60
N ARG A 533 -19.09 -3.74 -10.23
CA ARG A 533 -17.97 -4.12 -11.10
C ARG A 533 -17.13 -5.15 -10.34
N THR A 534 -16.81 -6.24 -11.02
CA THR A 534 -15.93 -7.29 -10.49
C THR A 534 -14.68 -7.42 -11.34
N SER A 535 -13.62 -7.97 -10.74
CA SER A 535 -12.34 -8.24 -11.39
C SER A 535 -11.90 -9.69 -11.09
N PRO A 536 -11.10 -10.33 -11.96
CA PRO A 536 -10.44 -11.60 -11.65
C PRO A 536 -9.66 -11.59 -10.33
N ILE A 537 -9.25 -10.42 -9.83
CA ILE A 537 -8.56 -10.27 -8.55
C ILE A 537 -9.36 -10.80 -7.35
N LEU A 538 -10.70 -10.78 -7.44
CA LEU A 538 -11.59 -11.31 -6.40
C LEU A 538 -11.75 -12.84 -6.47
N LYS A 539 -11.28 -13.47 -7.56
CA LYS A 539 -11.43 -14.91 -7.82
C LYS A 539 -10.12 -15.67 -7.65
N TRP A 540 -8.99 -15.02 -7.90
CA TRP A 540 -7.65 -15.59 -7.81
C TRP A 540 -6.93 -15.07 -6.56
N THR A 541 -7.01 -15.83 -5.48
CA THR A 541 -6.36 -15.45 -4.22
C THR A 541 -4.97 -16.07 -4.10
N ASN A 542 -4.01 -15.26 -3.66
CA ASN A 542 -2.69 -15.70 -3.20
C ASN A 542 -2.64 -15.91 -1.68
N GLN A 543 -3.66 -15.48 -0.91
CA GLN A 543 -3.62 -15.50 0.56
C GLN A 543 -3.42 -16.92 1.13
N THR A 544 -3.97 -17.96 0.47
CA THR A 544 -3.78 -19.37 0.85
C THR A 544 -2.37 -19.88 0.61
N PHE A 545 -1.65 -19.28 -0.34
CA PHE A 545 -0.30 -19.65 -0.76
C PHE A 545 0.67 -18.48 -0.55
N ASN A 546 0.38 -17.56 0.37
CA ASN A 546 1.27 -16.44 0.58
C ASN A 546 2.61 -17.02 1.07
N ARG A 547 3.70 -16.69 0.37
CA ARG A 547 5.04 -17.26 0.60
C ARG A 547 5.18 -18.77 0.36
N GLU A 548 4.22 -19.41 -0.30
CA GLU A 548 4.33 -20.76 -0.86
C GLU A 548 4.28 -20.70 -2.38
N ASN A 549 4.86 -21.68 -3.07
CA ASN A 549 4.88 -21.70 -4.53
C ASN A 549 4.53 -23.07 -5.10
N PHE A 550 3.67 -23.12 -6.13
CA PHE A 550 3.59 -24.32 -6.95
C PHE A 550 4.97 -24.65 -7.52
N VAL A 551 5.29 -25.94 -7.59
CA VAL A 551 6.60 -26.43 -7.99
C VAL A 551 6.69 -26.50 -9.50
N PHE A 552 7.42 -25.56 -10.09
CA PHE A 552 7.72 -25.49 -11.51
C PHE A 552 9.17 -25.04 -11.73
N ARG A 553 9.67 -25.23 -12.95
CA ARG A 553 10.92 -24.64 -13.39
C ARG A 553 10.82 -24.04 -14.78
N VAL A 554 11.59 -22.97 -14.99
CA VAL A 554 11.78 -22.29 -16.27
C VAL A 554 13.27 -22.13 -16.50
N ASP A 555 13.71 -22.68 -17.62
CA ASP A 555 15.09 -22.62 -18.06
C ASP A 555 15.36 -21.25 -18.68
N GLN A 556 16.30 -20.52 -18.08
CA GLN A 556 16.79 -19.21 -18.51
C GLN A 556 15.84 -18.05 -18.23
N THR A 557 16.36 -17.04 -17.52
CA THR A 557 15.73 -15.74 -17.34
C THR A 557 16.78 -14.67 -17.03
N ALA A 558 16.53 -13.47 -17.53
CA ALA A 558 17.24 -12.24 -17.21
C ALA A 558 16.41 -11.36 -16.26
N ALA A 559 15.42 -11.91 -15.56
CA ALA A 559 14.56 -11.15 -14.65
C ALA A 559 15.30 -10.64 -13.40
N PHE A 560 16.42 -11.28 -13.03
CA PHE A 560 17.14 -11.07 -11.76
C PHE A 560 18.59 -10.60 -11.93
N THR A 561 18.93 -10.06 -13.09
CA THR A 561 20.30 -9.64 -13.43
C THR A 561 20.73 -8.41 -12.60
N PRO A 562 22.03 -8.17 -12.42
CA PRO A 562 22.48 -7.09 -11.54
C PRO A 562 22.12 -5.69 -12.07
N GLU A 563 21.90 -5.51 -13.38
CA GLU A 563 21.49 -4.23 -13.97
C GLU A 563 20.09 -3.78 -13.50
N LYS A 564 19.31 -4.67 -12.86
CA LYS A 564 18.03 -4.29 -12.25
C LYS A 564 18.20 -3.28 -11.12
N VAL A 565 19.37 -3.21 -10.46
CA VAL A 565 19.56 -2.30 -9.32
C VAL A 565 19.86 -0.86 -9.73
N THR A 566 19.99 -0.56 -11.03
CA THR A 566 20.31 0.79 -11.54
C THR A 566 19.32 1.30 -12.59
N ASN A 567 18.19 0.62 -12.76
CA ASN A 567 17.20 0.97 -13.78
C ASN A 567 16.16 2.01 -13.33
N GLY A 568 16.29 2.53 -12.11
CA GLY A 568 15.48 3.59 -11.54
C GLY A 568 14.16 3.15 -10.90
N TYR A 569 13.69 1.92 -11.12
CA TYR A 569 12.47 1.44 -10.48
C TYR A 569 12.77 1.03 -9.04
N ILE A 570 11.90 1.43 -8.11
CA ILE A 570 12.07 1.14 -6.67
C ILE A 570 11.08 0.11 -6.14
N ARG A 571 10.37 -0.59 -7.03
CA ARG A 571 9.39 -1.64 -6.68
C ARG A 571 9.10 -2.57 -7.87
N PRO A 572 8.46 -3.73 -7.64
CA PRO A 572 7.94 -4.57 -8.71
C PRO A 572 6.99 -3.81 -9.64
N PHE A 573 7.24 -3.92 -10.95
CA PHE A 573 6.42 -3.39 -12.04
C PHE A 573 6.75 -4.17 -13.32
N SER A 574 5.76 -4.85 -13.92
CA SER A 574 5.97 -5.79 -15.03
C SER A 574 7.02 -6.88 -14.75
N GLY A 575 7.25 -7.19 -13.47
CA GLY A 575 8.32 -8.08 -13.04
C GLY A 575 8.78 -7.76 -11.63
N PRO A 576 9.76 -8.50 -11.10
CA PRO A 576 10.23 -8.34 -9.72
C PRO A 576 11.02 -7.06 -9.49
N ASN A 577 11.69 -6.55 -10.52
CA ASN A 577 12.58 -5.38 -10.45
C ASN A 577 13.57 -5.42 -9.28
N MET A 578 14.46 -6.41 -9.31
CA MET A 578 15.51 -6.57 -8.30
C MET A 578 16.59 -7.49 -8.84
N TRP A 579 17.82 -7.31 -8.37
CA TRP A 579 18.83 -8.35 -8.46
C TRP A 579 18.54 -9.42 -7.40
N VAL A 580 18.72 -10.69 -7.77
CA VAL A 580 18.53 -11.82 -6.84
C VAL A 580 19.66 -12.83 -7.01
N ALA A 581 20.23 -13.28 -5.89
CA ALA A 581 21.23 -14.35 -5.83
C ALA A 581 20.92 -15.35 -4.72
N PRO A 582 21.32 -16.63 -4.84
CA PRO A 582 21.14 -17.60 -3.77
C PRO A 582 22.06 -17.29 -2.59
N VAL A 583 21.57 -17.52 -1.36
CA VAL A 583 22.42 -17.52 -0.18
C VAL A 583 23.29 -18.79 -0.19
N ARG A 584 24.60 -18.60 0.02
CA ARG A 584 25.61 -19.67 0.05
C ARG A 584 26.51 -19.49 1.27
N ASN A 585 27.46 -20.40 1.48
CA ASN A 585 28.47 -20.30 2.56
C ASN A 585 29.48 -19.14 2.37
N GLN A 586 29.27 -18.27 1.40
CA GLN A 586 30.12 -17.12 1.10
C GLN A 586 29.25 -15.90 0.75
N PRO A 587 29.73 -14.68 1.01
CA PRO A 587 29.03 -13.47 0.59
C PRO A 587 28.90 -13.36 -0.92
N GLU A 588 27.79 -12.76 -1.37
CA GLU A 588 27.60 -12.36 -2.76
C GLU A 588 27.94 -10.87 -2.91
N ASN A 589 28.45 -10.47 -4.08
CA ASN A 589 28.80 -9.09 -4.35
C ASN A 589 27.99 -8.56 -5.53
N VAL A 590 27.53 -7.32 -5.44
CA VAL A 590 27.13 -6.50 -6.59
C VAL A 590 28.15 -5.38 -6.72
N THR A 591 28.87 -5.32 -7.83
CA THR A 591 29.99 -4.40 -8.07
C THR A 591 29.65 -3.44 -9.19
N PHE A 592 29.88 -2.15 -8.93
CA PHE A 592 29.74 -1.04 -9.83
C PHE A 592 31.13 -0.56 -10.22
N GLU A 593 31.41 -0.50 -11.51
CA GLU A 593 32.69 -0.06 -12.06
C GLU A 593 32.50 1.06 -13.07
N TRP A 594 33.15 2.20 -12.82
CA TRP A 594 33.16 3.34 -13.73
C TRP A 594 34.44 3.33 -14.57
N THR A 595 34.33 3.83 -15.80
CA THR A 595 35.50 3.99 -16.70
C THR A 595 36.53 4.99 -16.18
N LYS A 596 36.11 5.91 -15.29
CA LYS A 596 36.96 6.91 -14.62
C LYS A 596 36.59 7.02 -13.15
N PRO A 597 37.53 7.40 -12.27
CA PRO A 597 37.23 7.59 -10.85
C PRO A 597 36.14 8.64 -10.65
N GLN A 598 35.13 8.29 -9.85
CA GLN A 598 34.05 9.18 -9.43
C GLN A 598 34.33 9.72 -8.03
N THR A 599 33.79 10.89 -7.76
CA THR A 599 33.71 11.45 -6.40
C THR A 599 32.34 11.08 -5.83
N ILE A 600 32.30 10.47 -4.65
CA ILE A 600 31.09 9.95 -4.02
C ILE A 600 31.02 10.41 -2.56
N GLN A 601 29.89 10.98 -2.16
CA GLN A 601 29.63 11.45 -0.80
C GLN A 601 28.35 10.84 -0.18
N GLU A 602 27.45 10.32 -1.01
CA GLU A 602 26.23 9.65 -0.53
C GLU A 602 25.98 8.38 -1.33
N VAL A 603 25.60 7.29 -0.66
CA VAL A 603 25.10 6.04 -1.27
C VAL A 603 23.72 5.77 -0.71
N ARG A 604 22.76 5.49 -1.59
CA ARG A 604 21.38 5.12 -1.22
C ARG A 604 21.06 3.72 -1.72
N MET A 605 20.25 3.00 -0.95
CA MET A 605 19.79 1.67 -1.31
C MET A 605 18.32 1.51 -0.99
N ILE A 606 17.61 0.86 -1.91
CA ILE A 606 16.28 0.30 -1.68
C ILE A 606 16.43 -1.21 -1.58
N LEU A 607 16.13 -1.76 -0.41
CA LEU A 607 16.19 -3.18 -0.11
C LEU A 607 14.82 -3.84 -0.28
N ASN A 608 14.80 -5.17 -0.37
CA ASN A 608 13.54 -5.90 -0.52
C ASN A 608 12.92 -6.20 0.85
N ASP A 609 11.79 -5.57 1.15
CA ASP A 609 10.96 -5.89 2.33
C ASP A 609 9.67 -6.65 1.95
N ASP A 610 9.60 -7.20 0.74
CA ASP A 610 8.46 -7.92 0.18
C ASP A 610 7.14 -7.13 0.25
N LEU A 611 6.93 -6.25 -0.73
CA LEU A 611 5.69 -5.44 -0.84
C LEU A 611 4.43 -6.28 -1.12
N ASN A 612 4.54 -7.59 -1.37
CA ASN A 612 3.38 -8.47 -1.47
C ASN A 612 2.86 -8.92 -0.10
N GLU A 613 3.70 -8.95 0.93
CA GLU A 613 3.30 -9.31 2.27
C GLU A 613 2.32 -8.26 2.82
N ASP A 614 1.11 -8.69 3.15
CA ASP A 614 0.10 -7.82 3.76
C ASP A 614 0.51 -7.53 5.21
N LEU A 615 0.70 -6.25 5.51
CA LEU A 615 0.99 -5.78 6.87
C LEU A 615 -0.11 -4.82 7.28
N ILE A 616 -0.53 -4.92 8.54
CA ILE A 616 -1.53 -4.03 9.11
C ILE A 616 -1.22 -3.72 10.57
N ASN A 617 -1.51 -2.50 10.99
CA ASN A 617 -1.10 -1.97 12.28
C ASN A 617 -1.58 -2.77 13.50
N LEU A 618 -2.78 -3.36 13.44
CA LEU A 618 -3.36 -4.13 14.56
C LEU A 618 -3.36 -5.65 14.36
N HIS A 619 -2.57 -6.16 13.40
CA HIS A 619 -2.36 -7.60 13.16
C HIS A 619 -3.62 -8.49 13.24
N HIS A 620 -4.73 -8.07 12.61
CA HIS A 620 -5.93 -8.91 12.52
C HIS A 620 -5.66 -10.23 11.75
N HIS A 621 -4.57 -10.27 11.00
CA HIS A 621 -3.84 -11.47 10.63
C HIS A 621 -2.39 -11.33 11.11
N ARG A 622 -1.76 -12.45 11.50
CA ARG A 622 -0.38 -12.48 11.99
C ARG A 622 0.55 -13.00 10.92
N THR A 623 1.62 -12.27 10.66
CA THR A 623 2.76 -12.76 9.89
C THR A 623 3.68 -13.57 10.83
N ALA A 624 4.32 -14.61 10.30
CA ALA A 624 5.04 -15.59 11.11
C ALA A 624 6.42 -15.12 11.61
N PHE A 625 6.87 -13.95 11.17
CA PHE A 625 8.21 -13.44 11.42
C PHE A 625 8.17 -11.98 11.90
N PRO A 626 9.00 -11.60 12.88
CA PRO A 626 9.03 -10.23 13.40
C PRO A 626 9.77 -9.24 12.47
N ILE A 627 10.54 -9.76 11.50
CA ILE A 627 11.32 -8.98 10.53
C ILE A 627 11.15 -9.63 9.17
N MET A 628 11.00 -8.84 8.09
CA MET A 628 10.82 -9.37 6.74
C MET A 628 12.04 -10.24 6.35
N PRO A 629 11.85 -11.54 6.01
CA PRO A 629 12.96 -12.45 5.75
C PRO A 629 13.87 -12.00 4.60
N GLU A 630 13.30 -11.32 3.62
CA GLU A 630 13.97 -10.80 2.42
C GLU A 630 14.90 -9.62 2.69
N LEU A 631 14.68 -8.88 3.79
CA LEU A 631 15.50 -7.71 4.10
C LEU A 631 16.94 -8.17 4.33
N LEU A 632 17.85 -7.49 3.64
CA LEU A 632 19.28 -7.66 3.86
C LEU A 632 19.60 -7.21 5.28
N LYS A 633 20.07 -8.16 6.10
CA LYS A 633 20.29 -7.99 7.55
C LYS A 633 21.68 -7.42 7.81
N ASP A 634 22.69 -8.11 7.30
CA ASP A 634 24.10 -7.78 7.50
C ASP A 634 24.77 -7.63 6.13
N PHE A 635 25.43 -6.51 5.89
CA PHE A 635 26.12 -6.22 4.62
C PHE A 635 27.14 -5.10 4.77
N THR A 636 28.12 -5.08 3.85
CA THR A 636 29.06 -3.96 3.74
C THR A 636 28.93 -3.25 2.41
N VAL A 637 29.22 -1.96 2.42
CA VAL A 637 29.53 -1.18 1.22
C VAL A 637 31.03 -0.97 1.25
N ASP A 638 31.73 -1.45 0.22
CA ASP A 638 33.18 -1.31 0.09
C ASP A 638 33.51 -0.49 -1.15
N TYR A 639 34.65 0.20 -1.13
CA TYR A 639 35.20 0.92 -2.27
C TYR A 639 36.64 0.50 -2.54
N LEU A 640 37.08 0.62 -3.80
CA LEU A 640 38.42 0.24 -4.20
C LEU A 640 39.40 1.41 -4.06
N THR A 641 40.56 1.13 -3.45
CA THR A 641 41.71 2.03 -3.32
C THR A 641 42.97 1.35 -3.87
N ASP A 642 44.09 2.08 -3.94
CA ASP A 642 45.39 1.52 -4.31
C ASP A 642 45.88 0.42 -3.33
N GLN A 643 45.35 0.42 -2.10
CA GLN A 643 45.64 -0.59 -1.07
C GLN A 643 44.64 -1.76 -1.09
N GLY A 644 43.73 -1.80 -2.08
CA GLY A 644 42.66 -2.80 -2.19
C GLY A 644 41.31 -2.30 -1.68
N TRP A 645 40.41 -3.24 -1.40
CA TRP A 645 39.05 -2.94 -0.95
C TRP A 645 39.05 -2.43 0.50
N GLN A 646 38.40 -1.29 0.71
CA GLN A 646 38.18 -0.67 2.02
C GLN A 646 36.69 -0.56 2.30
N THR A 647 36.27 -0.78 3.54
CA THR A 647 34.86 -0.69 3.94
C THR A 647 34.46 0.75 4.16
N LEU A 648 33.45 1.20 3.41
CA LEU A 648 32.81 2.51 3.51
C LEU A 648 31.71 2.50 4.58
N ALA A 649 30.91 1.43 4.65
CA ALA A 649 29.91 1.23 5.69
C ALA A 649 29.76 -0.25 6.03
N ASN A 650 29.55 -0.53 7.31
CA ASN A 650 29.20 -1.85 7.82
C ASN A 650 27.83 -1.78 8.48
N ILE A 651 26.83 -2.38 7.85
CA ILE A 651 25.45 -2.38 8.32
C ILE A 651 25.16 -3.75 8.94
N GLN A 652 24.64 -3.73 10.17
CA GLN A 652 24.32 -4.95 10.93
C GLN A 652 22.91 -4.87 11.49
N ALA A 653 22.24 -6.03 11.58
CA ALA A 653 20.89 -6.17 12.11
C ALA A 653 19.87 -5.18 11.49
N ASN A 654 20.01 -4.91 10.19
CA ASN A 654 19.15 -4.00 9.47
C ASN A 654 17.70 -4.51 9.40
N ARG A 655 16.78 -3.56 9.59
CA ARG A 655 15.32 -3.75 9.48
C ARG A 655 14.67 -2.73 8.54
N LYS A 656 15.46 -1.89 7.88
CA LYS A 656 14.96 -0.81 7.03
C LYS A 656 15.10 -1.17 5.56
N ARG A 657 14.09 -0.81 4.77
CA ARG A 657 14.11 -0.89 3.31
C ARG A 657 14.99 0.20 2.70
N HIS A 658 14.78 1.45 3.12
CA HIS A 658 15.53 2.59 2.61
C HIS A 658 16.76 2.84 3.50
N VAL A 659 17.95 2.68 2.92
CA VAL A 659 19.23 2.88 3.61
C VAL A 659 19.98 4.01 2.93
N ILE A 660 20.29 5.06 3.69
CA ILE A 660 21.07 6.21 3.24
C ILE A 660 22.39 6.24 4.01
N ILE A 661 23.51 6.20 3.29
CA ILE A 661 24.85 6.30 3.84
C ILE A 661 25.45 7.64 3.40
N ARG A 662 25.60 8.56 4.35
CA ARG A 662 26.23 9.86 4.14
C ARG A 662 27.65 9.84 4.66
N LEU A 663 28.60 10.19 3.80
CA LEU A 663 30.01 10.24 4.14
C LEU A 663 30.37 11.63 4.69
N PRO A 664 31.11 11.72 5.81
CA PRO A 664 31.63 12.99 6.30
C PRO A 664 32.51 13.69 5.25
N GLU A 665 33.32 12.91 4.53
CA GLU A 665 34.17 13.38 3.44
C GLU A 665 33.91 12.56 2.18
N ALA A 666 33.95 13.22 1.03
CA ALA A 666 33.77 12.54 -0.25
C ALA A 666 34.98 11.65 -0.56
N ILE A 667 34.71 10.43 -1.03
CA ILE A 667 35.74 9.51 -1.50
C ILE A 667 35.91 9.64 -3.00
N ARG A 668 37.08 9.24 -3.50
CA ARG A 668 37.36 9.12 -4.94
C ARG A 668 37.68 7.68 -5.29
N THR A 669 36.88 7.04 -6.14
CA THR A 669 37.07 5.62 -6.49
C THR A 669 36.55 5.28 -7.88
N GLN A 670 37.10 4.24 -8.50
CA GLN A 670 36.58 3.66 -9.74
C GLN A 670 35.60 2.51 -9.50
N ARG A 671 35.53 1.97 -8.27
CA ARG A 671 34.66 0.83 -7.98
C ARG A 671 34.06 0.88 -6.58
N ILE A 672 32.78 0.58 -6.50
CA ILE A 672 32.07 0.27 -5.25
C ILE A 672 31.50 -1.14 -5.37
N ARG A 673 31.41 -1.85 -4.26
CA ARG A 673 30.61 -3.08 -4.18
C ARG A 673 29.73 -3.10 -2.94
N ILE A 674 28.59 -3.75 -3.07
CA ILE A 674 27.74 -4.18 -1.96
C ILE A 674 28.02 -5.65 -1.72
N ARG A 675 28.47 -6.00 -0.52
CA ARG A 675 28.78 -7.38 -0.11
C ARG A 675 27.70 -7.86 0.85
N THR A 676 26.86 -8.78 0.39
CA THR A 676 25.72 -9.31 1.16
C THR A 676 26.19 -10.43 2.09
N LEU A 677 26.01 -10.26 3.41
CA LEU A 677 26.52 -11.21 4.41
C LEU A 677 25.40 -12.10 4.96
N ALA A 678 24.23 -11.52 5.28
CA ALA A 678 23.09 -12.26 5.82
C ALA A 678 21.75 -11.61 5.46
N THR A 679 20.71 -12.44 5.36
CA THR A 679 19.29 -12.04 5.30
C THR A 679 18.65 -12.21 6.68
N ASN A 680 17.38 -11.84 6.82
CA ASN A 680 16.58 -12.12 8.02
C ASN A 680 15.84 -13.47 7.99
N GLY A 681 16.17 -14.35 7.04
CA GLY A 681 15.58 -15.69 6.93
C GLY A 681 15.33 -16.16 5.50
N SER A 682 15.46 -15.28 4.49
CA SER A 682 15.37 -15.68 3.09
C SER A 682 16.61 -16.44 2.63
N GLU A 683 16.44 -17.48 1.82
CA GLU A 683 17.55 -18.17 1.13
C GLU A 683 18.02 -17.43 -0.13
N GLN A 684 17.50 -16.22 -0.38
CA GLN A 684 17.85 -15.39 -1.52
C GLN A 684 18.29 -14.01 -1.02
N PHE A 685 19.47 -13.57 -1.45
CA PHE A 685 19.84 -12.16 -1.37
C PHE A 685 19.08 -11.41 -2.45
N SER A 686 18.53 -10.24 -2.11
CA SER A 686 17.88 -9.37 -3.08
C SER A 686 18.11 -7.89 -2.78
N ILE A 687 18.32 -7.12 -3.84
CA ILE A 687 18.48 -5.66 -3.80
C ILE A 687 17.61 -5.07 -4.90
N VAL A 688 16.78 -4.09 -4.55
CA VAL A 688 15.88 -3.44 -5.51
C VAL A 688 16.63 -2.36 -6.26
N GLU A 689 17.38 -1.50 -5.56
CA GLU A 689 18.08 -0.38 -6.18
C GLU A 689 19.30 0.06 -5.37
N VAL A 690 20.32 0.59 -6.06
CA VAL A 690 21.48 1.26 -5.48
C VAL A 690 21.76 2.55 -6.27
N ARG A 691 22.01 3.65 -5.55
CA ARG A 691 22.38 4.95 -6.12
C ARG A 691 23.62 5.52 -5.43
N ALA A 692 24.37 6.35 -6.14
CA ALA A 692 25.52 7.05 -5.57
C ALA A 692 25.59 8.48 -6.10
N TYR A 693 25.87 9.42 -5.20
CA TYR A 693 25.90 10.85 -5.50
C TYR A 693 27.23 11.46 -5.10
N SER A 694 27.68 12.45 -5.87
CA SER A 694 28.89 13.23 -5.57
C SER A 694 28.71 14.20 -4.41
N THR A 695 27.47 14.53 -4.07
CA THR A 695 27.08 15.42 -2.98
C THR A 695 25.92 14.83 -2.19
N ILE A 696 25.75 15.26 -0.94
CA ILE A 696 24.60 14.89 -0.10
C ILE A 696 23.31 15.46 -0.71
N GLN A 697 22.38 14.58 -1.06
CA GLN A 697 21.10 15.01 -1.65
C GLN A 697 20.17 15.48 -0.54
N THR A 698 19.93 16.80 -0.48
CA THR A 698 18.98 17.44 0.44
C THR A 698 18.21 18.52 -0.29
N LEU A 699 16.92 18.67 0.03
CA LEU A 699 16.17 19.87 -0.36
C LEU A 699 16.68 21.04 0.48
N ARG A 700 17.49 21.91 -0.13
CA ARG A 700 17.92 23.18 0.47
C ARG A 700 17.33 24.31 -0.36
N LYS A 701 16.90 25.37 0.32
CA LYS A 701 16.58 26.63 -0.35
C LYS A 701 17.79 27.02 -1.20
N GLY A 702 17.57 27.28 -2.49
CA GLY A 702 18.61 27.81 -3.35
C GLY A 702 19.25 28.99 -2.64
N VAL A 703 20.53 28.85 -2.28
CA VAL A 703 21.32 30.02 -1.94
C VAL A 703 21.44 30.73 -3.28
N ASP A 704 20.73 31.85 -3.43
CA ASP A 704 21.09 32.82 -4.45
C ASP A 704 22.59 33.05 -4.29
N THR A 705 23.35 32.54 -5.26
CA THR A 705 24.71 32.99 -5.50
C THR A 705 24.61 34.42 -6.05
N HIS A 706 24.23 35.35 -5.19
CA HIS A 706 24.63 36.73 -5.30
C HIS A 706 25.70 36.94 -4.23
N GLU A 707 26.92 36.49 -4.57
CA GLU A 707 28.09 37.30 -4.26
C GLU A 707 27.88 38.69 -4.86
N GLY A 708 27.98 39.73 -4.05
CA GLY A 708 27.83 41.12 -4.47
C GLY A 708 27.79 42.09 -3.30
N ASP A 709 28.99 42.33 -2.74
CA ASP A 709 29.46 43.41 -1.84
C ASP A 709 28.76 43.70 -0.49
#